data_AF-A0A4P7KX95-F1
#
_entry.id   AF-A0A4P7KX95-F1
#
_cell.length_a   1.000
_cell.length_b   1.000
_cell.length_c   1.000
_cell.angle_alpha   90.00
_cell.angle_beta   90.00
_cell.angle_gamma   90.00
#
_symmetry.space_group_name_H-M   'P 1'
#
loop_
_entity.id
_entity.type
_entity.pdbx_description
1 polymer ?
#
loop_
_entity_poly.entity_id
_entity_poly.type
_entity_poly.pdbx_seq_one_letter_code
_entity_poly.pdbx_strand_id
1 'polypeptide(L)'
;MEFRKIDNPEIHIGFFAKASDFSDKLIDLTPPKYQISSMVINKMITHGDIIQTNEDVEIKFLQLNQHNNIVTFSIEEKSNIDHGNKKIIMSTDHIDIRTIIYLVNKEQDNLFALSHQNLFTRFDKGNIQVYQLPDNFDLSANIKDIYDKLPTPAYKVVPDSTTQSYEMVSRAPRIHSNNNLNIDFDKWRLPIIQSELITNNSHQNNLSLAYERTIIIQIQSNTILDQIVSGLIAKHPEKTILLQFDIATKKRRLAYGRHEDLLSAGQTRWIVVGHGDYQGNGKVSQFAQHSPKAVANGLQWLKNDLAIKQTPNKIVLMGCELAEGTAKEDFAFNMTQLLNKNAFDADIIAYTNDLFIDSHGKRIGYINNESDESQPARIYKKTYRYHHATDSITINGKPVILSLLNDLQADKVSFERFITDNQQLLIPLFSAPSGELNIDLIKKIAYDQRAYDLFKNAINEPDYNNYEAFYNKIIDEMVNNGINEAPIWKTVNKNYINENKLNFSHNRNDKLNVIMRLTSDKENLTKAQLYAIFKPENTLIIQCDVKNNQSFIEYGDLPSLTLISNHSWTILDGNELSLLDPDTLSQSLLALRQKYPLKVPMEIKLFNDNGKIENTAIYDPQHLAARLCQKLAEKGLNSSVSISQPKSEFMSPDYELGIFLDDYHEQQKNTFQFDITTQKLMINGEPPIKALLLDIVTGKITLAEITAKNPAILLPSFADQQGKLDIKKLKQTIYDPLLSIKVNQYFAHGDYLAHDARLRWNALFIAQKSLPLSQQSAELSFLVGELQANPYAVRYLSDHSRYLLGQYFSLNNGELDTIYLMQALAHPEYVEFIQTQLQEFSGLKISKEFDGLSLKQALMKSSTWRQRVLDNIVSLTKSAQCSQSEATISAVSHGYYLHKINTNSLRIEQALGALYVIACQQGKQAQFIKILAYHQALLELSSKSDLSIQDQQFLTEFDAALSQLQDINYAPRIENQSLKSWLMQASDGAYYLQSGKHAFTVVIKRQADIFQYQLYDPKAGELVISNSKQKQAQKDFFRVFQTYLDRETRYRKENTARKVDLMIENMNGDYRFDIYELTLTHQAVEKTHLFWQFTPP
;
A
#
# COMPACT_ATOMS: atom_id res chain seq x y z
N MET A 1 -4.97 -27.48 -26.87
CA MET A 1 -3.97 -28.43 -26.34
C MET A 1 -2.62 -27.78 -26.53
N GLU A 2 -2.18 -26.97 -25.56
CA GLU A 2 -0.83 -26.40 -25.44
C GLU A 2 -0.78 -25.68 -24.09
N PHE A 3 -0.11 -26.31 -23.12
CA PHE A 3 0.10 -25.76 -21.78
C PHE A 3 1.25 -24.74 -21.85
N ARG A 4 0.95 -23.47 -21.59
CA ARG A 4 1.96 -22.48 -21.21
C ARG A 4 2.35 -22.77 -19.75
N LYS A 5 3.56 -23.33 -19.56
CA LYS A 5 4.24 -23.32 -18.27
C LYS A 5 4.61 -21.87 -17.95
N ILE A 6 4.02 -21.35 -16.89
CA ILE A 6 4.50 -20.16 -16.20
C ILE A 6 5.51 -20.68 -15.19
N ASP A 7 6.80 -20.50 -15.49
CA ASP A 7 7.87 -20.69 -14.51
C ASP A 7 7.82 -19.50 -13.55
N ASN A 8 7.28 -19.75 -12.36
CA ASN A 8 7.40 -18.85 -11.22
C ASN A 8 8.44 -19.49 -10.29
N PRO A 9 9.60 -18.87 -10.01
CA PRO A 9 10.52 -19.43 -9.04
C PRO A 9 9.82 -19.43 -7.69
N GLU A 10 9.55 -20.61 -7.16
CA GLU A 10 9.05 -20.79 -5.79
C GLU A 10 10.06 -20.17 -4.83
N ILE A 11 9.82 -18.92 -4.44
CA ILE A 11 10.38 -18.39 -3.21
C ILE A 11 9.67 -19.17 -2.10
N HIS A 12 10.34 -20.17 -1.54
CA HIS A 12 9.94 -20.84 -0.31
C HIS A 12 9.96 -19.82 0.84
N ILE A 13 8.89 -19.03 0.96
CA ILE A 13 8.64 -18.20 2.13
C ILE A 13 8.14 -19.16 3.22
N GLY A 14 9.08 -19.71 3.99
CA GLY A 14 8.75 -20.23 5.32
C GLY A 14 8.06 -19.13 6.14
N PHE A 15 7.38 -19.50 7.23
CA PHE A 15 6.79 -18.54 8.18
C PHE A 15 7.86 -17.68 8.92
N PHE A 16 8.97 -17.32 8.29
CA PHE A 16 9.99 -16.42 8.81
C PHE A 16 9.96 -15.17 7.96
N ALA A 17 9.34 -14.11 8.49
CA ALA A 17 9.62 -12.77 8.01
C ALA A 17 11.13 -12.52 8.22
N LYS A 18 11.78 -11.93 7.20
CA LYS A 18 13.14 -11.41 7.37
C LYS A 18 13.15 -10.48 8.60
N ALA A 19 14.22 -10.51 9.37
CA ALA A 19 14.41 -9.67 10.56
C ALA A 19 14.40 -8.15 10.30
N SER A 20 14.15 -7.69 9.06
CA SER A 20 13.89 -6.28 8.76
C SER A 20 12.56 -5.77 9.31
N ASP A 21 11.64 -6.65 9.73
CA ASP A 21 10.26 -6.26 10.06
C ASP A 21 9.94 -6.29 11.57
N PHE A 22 10.95 -6.52 12.43
CA PHE A 22 10.77 -6.54 13.90
C PHE A 22 11.71 -5.56 14.60
N SER A 23 11.34 -4.29 14.64
CA SER A 23 11.85 -3.35 15.64
C SER A 23 10.69 -2.62 16.29
N ASP A 24 10.25 -3.09 17.47
CA ASP A 24 9.91 -2.19 18.58
C ASP A 24 9.62 -2.98 19.88
N LYS A 25 10.35 -2.58 20.95
CA LYS A 25 10.23 -2.90 22.40
C LYS A 25 11.15 -4.01 22.98
N LEU A 26 12.31 -3.58 23.51
CA LEU A 26 12.67 -3.47 24.96
C LEU A 26 14.15 -3.83 25.33
N ILE A 27 14.82 -2.82 25.92
CA ILE A 27 15.97 -2.80 26.88
C ILE A 27 17.41 -2.99 26.36
N ASP A 28 17.99 -1.86 25.96
CA ASP A 28 19.24 -1.22 26.41
C ASP A 28 20.32 -2.03 27.16
N LEU A 29 21.43 -2.32 26.46
CA LEU A 29 22.81 -2.35 26.98
C LEU A 29 23.75 -1.88 25.87
N THR A 30 24.11 -0.59 25.88
CA THR A 30 25.01 0.06 24.90
C THR A 30 26.47 -0.44 24.93
N PRO A 31 27.09 -0.68 23.76
CA PRO A 31 28.54 -0.57 23.52
C PRO A 31 28.92 0.79 22.86
N PRO A 32 30.19 1.26 22.92
CA PRO A 32 30.59 2.49 22.25
C PRO A 32 31.13 2.27 20.82
N LYS A 33 30.58 3.08 19.89
CA LYS A 33 31.24 3.79 18.74
C LYS A 33 31.74 2.95 17.55
N TYR A 34 31.47 3.23 16.27
CA TYR A 34 30.67 4.23 15.53
C TYR A 34 30.46 3.67 14.11
N GLN A 35 29.23 3.59 13.63
CA GLN A 35 28.87 3.78 12.21
C GLN A 35 27.44 4.33 12.21
N ILE A 36 27.30 5.58 11.76
CA ILE A 36 26.09 6.39 11.95
C ILE A 36 25.11 6.04 10.83
N SER A 37 24.09 5.26 11.19
CA SER A 37 22.80 5.17 10.51
C SER A 37 21.78 5.96 11.35
N SER A 38 21.08 6.91 10.71
CA SER A 38 19.91 7.67 11.19
C SER A 38 19.48 7.42 12.65
N MET A 39 19.78 8.37 13.53
CA MET A 39 19.36 8.34 14.93
C MET A 39 18.00 9.04 15.06
N VAL A 40 16.91 8.27 15.24
CA VAL A 40 15.62 8.85 15.68
C VAL A 40 15.73 9.13 17.18
N ILE A 41 15.93 10.40 17.54
CA ILE A 41 15.96 10.83 18.94
C ILE A 41 14.53 11.21 19.37
N ASN A 42 13.84 10.32 20.10
CA ASN A 42 12.66 10.72 20.87
C ASN A 42 13.11 11.46 22.13
N LYS A 43 13.40 12.76 22.02
CA LYS A 43 13.66 13.64 23.16
C LYS A 43 12.69 14.81 23.12
N MET A 44 12.01 15.11 24.22
CA MET A 44 11.26 16.36 24.37
C MET A 44 12.24 17.53 24.32
N ILE A 45 12.08 18.40 23.32
CA ILE A 45 12.87 19.61 23.15
C ILE A 45 12.06 20.79 23.70
N THR A 46 12.69 21.62 24.53
CA THR A 46 12.06 22.84 25.08
C THR A 46 12.75 24.09 24.54
N HIS A 47 12.13 25.25 24.73
CA HIS A 47 12.58 26.53 24.18
C HIS A 47 14.05 26.83 24.56
N GLY A 48 14.95 26.85 23.57
CA GLY A 48 16.37 27.17 23.74
C GLY A 48 17.39 26.07 23.35
N ASP A 49 16.95 24.88 22.94
CA ASP A 49 17.87 23.83 22.50
C ASP A 49 18.41 24.07 21.07
N ILE A 50 19.73 23.99 20.89
CA ILE A 50 20.40 24.07 19.58
C ILE A 50 20.67 22.65 19.07
N ILE A 51 20.13 22.32 17.89
CA ILE A 51 20.39 21.04 17.22
C ILE A 51 21.40 21.28 16.09
N GLN A 52 22.51 20.56 16.10
CA GLN A 52 23.41 20.45 14.94
C GLN A 52 23.20 19.09 14.30
N THR A 53 22.84 19.07 13.01
CA THR A 53 22.65 17.84 12.25
C THR A 53 23.69 17.73 11.13
N ASN A 54 24.23 16.54 10.95
CA ASN A 54 24.86 16.11 9.70
C ASN A 54 23.97 14.98 9.17
N GLU A 55 23.22 15.30 8.10
CA GLU A 55 22.38 14.44 7.25
C GLU A 55 21.17 13.73 7.92
N ASP A 56 20.00 13.98 7.31
CA ASP A 56 18.64 13.43 7.53
C ASP A 56 18.14 13.26 8.96
N VAL A 57 17.36 14.25 9.43
CA VAL A 57 16.62 14.18 10.70
C VAL A 57 15.13 14.48 10.48
N GLU A 58 14.28 13.50 10.79
CA GLU A 58 12.84 13.69 10.97
C GLU A 58 12.57 14.24 12.38
N ILE A 59 11.89 15.40 12.49
CA ILE A 59 11.57 16.02 13.78
C ILE A 59 10.06 16.03 13.99
N LYS A 60 9.59 15.27 14.99
CA LYS A 60 8.16 15.22 15.38
C LYS A 60 7.89 16.16 16.55
N PHE A 61 6.98 17.11 16.38
CA PHE A 61 6.52 17.98 17.46
C PHE A 61 5.16 17.50 17.97
N LEU A 62 5.04 17.28 19.28
CA LEU A 62 3.75 17.09 19.95
C LEU A 62 3.34 18.44 20.57
N GLN A 63 2.47 19.18 19.88
CA GLN A 63 1.86 20.37 20.48
C GLN A 63 0.48 20.03 21.04
N LEU A 64 0.35 20.12 22.37
CA LEU A 64 -0.94 20.03 23.06
C LEU A 64 -1.75 21.31 22.82
N ASN A 65 -2.61 21.31 21.81
CA ASN A 65 -3.81 22.15 21.79
C ASN A 65 -5.05 21.29 22.12
N GLN A 66 -6.19 21.92 22.38
CA GLN A 66 -7.38 21.30 22.98
C GLN A 66 -8.02 20.14 22.18
N HIS A 67 -7.50 19.76 21.02
CA HIS A 67 -8.07 18.73 20.14
C HIS A 67 -7.08 17.60 19.73
N ASN A 68 -5.91 17.48 20.36
CA ASN A 68 -5.03 16.29 20.26
C ASN A 68 -4.59 15.83 18.83
N ASN A 69 -4.40 16.73 17.88
CA ASN A 69 -3.84 16.36 16.56
C ASN A 69 -2.30 16.41 16.57
N ILE A 70 -1.64 15.34 16.11
CA ILE A 70 -0.19 15.27 15.87
C ILE A 70 0.09 15.82 14.48
N VAL A 71 1.02 16.78 14.36
CA VAL A 71 1.52 17.26 13.06
C VAL A 71 2.97 16.81 12.92
N THR A 72 3.23 16.01 11.88
CA THR A 72 4.57 15.52 11.54
C THR A 72 5.20 16.44 10.49
N PHE A 73 6.48 16.77 10.66
CA PHE A 73 7.27 17.48 9.65
C PHE A 73 8.48 16.62 9.27
N SER A 74 8.71 16.45 7.97
CA SER A 74 9.97 15.91 7.46
C SER A 74 10.80 17.05 6.88
N ILE A 75 12.09 17.10 7.26
CA ILE A 75 13.06 18.06 6.74
C ILE A 75 14.14 17.24 6.05
N GLU A 76 14.26 17.38 4.73
CA GLU A 76 15.28 16.71 3.93
C GLU A 76 16.26 17.77 3.38
N GLU A 77 17.56 17.57 3.58
CA GLU A 77 18.63 18.41 3.00
C GLU A 77 19.17 17.73 1.74
N LYS A 78 18.71 18.15 0.56
CA LYS A 78 19.24 17.61 -0.70
C LYS A 78 20.37 18.48 -1.24
N SER A 79 21.56 17.88 -1.36
CA SER A 79 22.67 18.46 -2.11
C SER A 79 22.47 18.18 -3.60
N ASN A 80 22.32 19.24 -4.40
CA ASN A 80 22.29 19.12 -5.85
C ASN A 80 23.72 19.25 -6.38
N ILE A 81 24.28 18.16 -6.92
CA ILE A 81 25.72 18.02 -7.22
C ILE A 81 26.22 19.04 -8.26
N ASP A 82 25.34 19.63 -9.07
CA ASP A 82 25.79 20.50 -10.17
C ASP A 82 25.89 22.00 -9.86
N HIS A 83 25.29 22.51 -8.77
CA HIS A 83 25.23 23.97 -8.54
C HIS A 83 25.55 24.46 -7.12
N GLY A 84 25.99 23.60 -6.19
CA GLY A 84 26.52 24.02 -4.88
C GLY A 84 25.54 24.75 -3.95
N ASN A 85 24.25 24.85 -4.31
CA ASN A 85 23.21 25.40 -3.46
C ASN A 85 22.56 24.30 -2.62
N LYS A 86 22.59 24.47 -1.30
CA LYS A 86 21.84 23.64 -0.35
C LYS A 86 20.38 24.05 -0.37
N LYS A 87 19.45 23.09 -0.54
CA LYS A 87 18.01 23.33 -0.50
C LYS A 87 17.42 22.56 0.67
N ILE A 88 16.66 23.25 1.52
CA ILE A 88 15.86 22.65 2.58
C ILE A 88 14.44 22.49 2.05
N ILE A 89 13.92 21.26 2.07
CA ILE A 89 12.54 20.96 1.69
C ILE A 89 11.78 20.59 2.96
N MET A 90 10.67 21.28 3.22
CA MET A 90 9.75 20.96 4.31
C MET A 90 8.48 20.37 3.73
N SER A 91 8.15 19.16 4.16
CA SER A 91 6.93 18.44 3.77
C SER A 91 6.06 18.20 5.00
N THR A 92 4.75 18.33 4.81
CA THR A 92 3.74 18.22 5.87
C THR A 92 2.50 17.57 5.30
N ASP A 93 1.91 16.67 6.07
CA ASP A 93 0.85 15.80 5.57
C ASP A 93 -0.51 16.53 5.56
N HIS A 94 -0.67 17.56 6.40
CA HIS A 94 -1.85 18.42 6.43
C HIS A 94 -1.54 19.80 6.99
N ILE A 95 -1.64 20.84 6.15
CA ILE A 95 -1.82 22.22 6.62
C ILE A 95 -3.23 22.68 6.27
N ASP A 96 -4.06 22.86 7.29
CA ASP A 96 -5.27 23.68 7.19
C ASP A 96 -4.84 25.16 7.09
N ILE A 97 -5.48 25.89 6.18
CA ILE A 97 -5.35 27.34 6.01
C ILE A 97 -5.56 28.12 7.33
N ARG A 98 -6.33 27.57 8.27
CA ARG A 98 -6.51 28.12 9.62
C ARG A 98 -5.23 28.06 10.46
N THR A 99 -4.36 27.07 10.25
CA THR A 99 -3.06 26.94 10.94
C THR A 99 -2.07 27.98 10.40
N ILE A 100 -2.07 28.25 9.09
CA ILE A 100 -1.30 29.36 8.49
C ILE A 100 -1.83 30.71 8.98
N ILE A 101 -3.15 30.91 8.97
CA ILE A 101 -3.80 32.14 9.45
C ILE A 101 -3.57 32.34 10.96
N TYR A 102 -3.49 31.26 11.75
CA TYR A 102 -3.15 31.31 13.17
C TYR A 102 -1.68 31.68 13.41
N LEU A 103 -0.76 31.18 12.57
CA LEU A 103 0.66 31.54 12.58
C LEU A 103 0.91 32.99 12.13
N VAL A 104 0.10 33.49 11.19
CA VAL A 104 0.17 34.86 10.65
C VAL A 104 -0.50 35.88 11.58
N ASN A 105 -1.60 35.55 12.24
CA ASN A 105 -2.34 36.49 13.09
C ASN A 105 -1.79 36.66 14.52
N LYS A 106 -0.81 35.84 14.95
CA LYS A 106 -0.04 36.08 16.18
C LYS A 106 1.21 36.94 15.89
N GLU A 107 0.95 38.11 15.30
CA GLU A 107 1.93 39.14 14.92
C GLU A 107 2.51 39.94 16.12
N GLN A 108 2.43 39.44 17.36
CA GLN A 108 3.12 40.07 18.51
C GLN A 108 4.03 39.11 19.29
N ASP A 109 3.71 37.82 19.35
CA ASP A 109 4.51 36.86 20.14
C ASP A 109 5.73 36.32 19.36
N ASN A 110 5.68 36.29 18.02
CA ASN A 110 6.82 35.86 17.18
C ASN A 110 7.83 36.99 16.90
N LEU A 111 7.45 38.25 17.13
CA LEU A 111 8.34 39.41 17.01
C LEU A 111 9.42 39.46 18.12
N PHE A 112 9.21 38.78 19.25
CA PHE A 112 10.18 38.68 20.34
C PHE A 112 11.20 37.54 20.19
N ALA A 113 10.92 36.53 19.35
CA ALA A 113 11.81 35.38 19.16
C ALA A 113 12.98 35.69 18.20
N LEU A 114 12.79 36.61 17.25
CA LEU A 114 13.82 36.99 16.26
C LEU A 114 14.64 38.24 16.65
N SER A 115 14.25 38.95 17.72
CA SER A 115 15.02 40.08 18.26
C SER A 115 16.30 39.65 18.99
N HIS A 116 16.47 38.35 19.29
CA HIS A 116 17.66 37.83 19.97
C HIS A 116 18.87 37.62 19.03
N GLN A 117 18.74 37.87 17.73
CA GLN A 117 19.84 37.71 16.75
C GLN A 117 20.00 38.86 15.74
N ASN A 118 19.40 40.04 16.00
CA ASN A 118 19.51 41.23 15.13
C ASN A 118 19.20 40.96 13.65
N LEU A 119 18.13 40.21 13.36
CA LEU A 119 17.67 39.90 12.01
C LEU A 119 16.23 40.41 11.79
N PHE A 120 16.00 41.11 10.68
CA PHE A 120 14.72 41.67 10.26
C PHE A 120 14.29 41.09 8.92
N THR A 121 13.06 40.59 8.81
CA THR A 121 12.58 39.92 7.60
C THR A 121 11.48 40.74 6.92
N ARG A 122 11.65 41.04 5.63
CA ARG A 122 10.70 41.73 4.78
C ARG A 122 10.13 40.77 3.74
N PHE A 123 8.82 40.85 3.55
CA PHE A 123 8.12 40.20 2.46
C PHE A 123 7.75 41.27 1.42
N ASP A 124 8.28 41.18 0.21
CA ASP A 124 7.98 42.14 -0.86
C ASP A 124 7.75 41.40 -2.19
N LYS A 125 6.53 41.54 -2.74
CA LYS A 125 6.11 40.98 -4.03
C LYS A 125 6.51 39.50 -4.20
N GLY A 126 6.23 38.67 -3.20
CA GLY A 126 6.51 37.23 -3.22
C GLY A 126 7.97 36.84 -2.95
N ASN A 127 8.87 37.78 -2.67
CA ASN A 127 10.24 37.50 -2.26
C ASN A 127 10.42 37.69 -0.76
N ILE A 128 11.19 36.81 -0.13
CA ILE A 128 11.60 36.95 1.28
C ILE A 128 13.00 37.55 1.30
N GLN A 129 13.14 38.69 1.97
CA GLN A 129 14.41 39.40 2.15
C GLN A 129 14.71 39.47 3.64
N VAL A 130 15.85 38.91 4.05
CA VAL A 130 16.29 38.93 5.45
C VAL A 130 17.44 39.91 5.59
N TYR A 131 17.36 40.81 6.54
CA TYR A 131 18.27 41.90 6.82
C TYR A 131 18.95 41.67 8.17
N GLN A 132 20.27 41.80 8.24
CA GLN A 132 20.96 41.88 9.52
C GLN A 132 20.90 43.33 10.00
N LEU A 133 20.19 43.59 11.09
CA LEU A 133 20.12 44.91 11.68
C LEU A 133 21.42 45.19 12.48
N PRO A 134 21.96 46.41 12.41
CA PRO A 134 22.97 46.86 13.36
C PRO A 134 22.44 46.79 14.79
N ASP A 135 23.31 46.53 15.78
CA ASP A 135 22.95 46.36 17.19
C ASP A 135 22.17 47.55 17.80
N ASN A 136 22.18 48.70 17.13
CA ASN A 136 21.59 49.96 17.59
C ASN A 136 20.42 50.43 16.70
N PHE A 137 19.83 49.55 15.89
CA PHE A 137 18.80 49.91 14.92
C PHE A 137 17.45 50.15 15.61
N ASP A 138 16.94 51.39 15.50
CA ASP A 138 15.72 51.81 16.18
C ASP A 138 14.45 51.31 15.46
N LEU A 139 13.85 50.26 16.03
CA LEU A 139 12.60 49.64 15.56
C LEU A 139 11.33 50.35 16.07
N SER A 140 11.46 51.43 16.86
CA SER A 140 10.31 52.17 17.41
C SER A 140 9.74 53.22 16.45
N ALA A 141 10.39 53.45 15.31
CA ALA A 141 9.96 54.39 14.27
C ALA A 141 8.79 53.84 13.40
N ASN A 142 8.16 54.70 12.61
CA ASN A 142 7.15 54.29 11.64
C ASN A 142 7.75 53.29 10.62
N ILE A 143 7.00 52.24 10.28
CA ILE A 143 7.36 51.20 9.30
C ILE A 143 7.96 51.77 8.01
N LYS A 144 7.45 52.91 7.52
CA LYS A 144 7.97 53.53 6.29
C LYS A 144 9.39 54.09 6.47
N ASP A 145 9.69 54.68 7.62
CA ASP A 145 11.02 55.21 7.95
C ASP A 145 12.03 54.11 8.30
N ILE A 146 11.55 52.98 8.83
CA ILE A 146 12.34 51.77 9.06
C ILE A 146 12.83 51.21 7.72
N TYR A 147 11.95 51.12 6.71
CA TYR A 147 12.30 50.57 5.40
C TYR A 147 13.32 51.40 4.63
N ASP A 148 13.29 52.72 4.76
CA ASP A 148 14.24 53.62 4.09
C ASP A 148 15.65 53.56 4.71
N LYS A 149 15.78 53.01 5.92
CA LYS A 149 17.05 52.90 6.67
C LYS A 149 17.60 51.47 6.74
N LEU A 150 16.91 50.48 6.17
CA LEU A 150 17.37 49.09 6.18
C LEU A 150 18.71 48.94 5.42
N PRO A 151 19.65 48.12 5.93
CA PRO A 151 20.86 47.78 5.20
C PRO A 151 20.57 46.90 3.98
N THR A 152 21.58 46.52 3.21
CA THR A 152 21.41 45.54 2.12
C THR A 152 20.99 44.18 2.70
N PRO A 153 20.03 43.45 2.10
CA PRO A 153 19.57 42.17 2.64
C PRO A 153 20.70 41.13 2.63
N ALA A 154 20.87 40.43 3.74
CA ALA A 154 21.83 39.35 3.90
C ALA A 154 21.46 38.12 3.05
N TYR A 155 20.15 37.89 2.86
CA TYR A 155 19.64 36.80 2.03
C TYR A 155 18.42 37.25 1.22
N LYS A 156 18.36 36.79 -0.03
CA LYS A 156 17.22 36.98 -0.92
C LYS A 156 16.75 35.63 -1.40
N VAL A 157 15.60 35.18 -0.89
CA VAL A 157 14.98 33.93 -1.34
C VAL A 157 14.00 34.28 -2.45
N VAL A 158 14.31 33.84 -3.67
CA VAL A 158 13.41 33.91 -4.83
C VAL A 158 12.79 32.52 -4.97
N PRO A 159 11.46 32.36 -4.79
CA PRO A 159 10.81 31.08 -5.04
C PRO A 159 10.98 30.67 -6.51
N ASP A 160 11.45 29.45 -6.74
CA ASP A 160 11.66 28.87 -8.06
C ASP A 160 10.34 28.83 -8.86
N SER A 161 10.37 29.25 -10.13
CA SER A 161 9.20 29.58 -10.96
C SER A 161 8.31 28.38 -11.38
N THR A 162 8.44 27.24 -10.71
CA THR A 162 7.57 26.06 -10.89
C THR A 162 6.56 25.88 -9.76
N THR A 163 6.66 26.67 -8.68
CA THR A 163 5.50 26.95 -7.83
C THR A 163 4.61 27.93 -8.57
N GLN A 164 3.36 27.53 -8.80
CA GLN A 164 2.28 28.44 -9.21
C GLN A 164 2.50 29.77 -8.50
N SER A 165 2.61 30.85 -9.26
CA SER A 165 2.44 32.18 -8.72
C SER A 165 1.08 32.19 -8.04
N TYR A 166 1.06 32.03 -6.72
CA TYR A 166 -0.01 32.58 -5.93
C TYR A 166 0.16 34.09 -6.07
N GLU A 167 -0.37 34.66 -7.16
CA GLU A 167 -0.96 35.97 -7.02
C GLU A 167 -1.85 35.84 -5.78
N MET A 168 -1.51 36.59 -4.72
CA MET A 168 -2.49 36.89 -3.69
C MET A 168 -3.62 37.67 -4.39
N VAL A 169 -4.50 36.96 -5.08
CA VAL A 169 -5.84 37.43 -5.33
C VAL A 169 -6.43 37.47 -3.94
N SER A 170 -6.44 38.65 -3.32
CA SER A 170 -7.11 38.87 -2.05
C SER A 170 -8.51 38.27 -2.19
N ARG A 171 -8.78 37.13 -1.56
CA ARG A 171 -10.13 36.55 -1.59
C ARG A 171 -11.06 37.67 -1.14
N ALA A 172 -12.03 37.97 -1.99
CA ALA A 172 -13.09 38.93 -1.73
C ALA A 172 -13.62 38.78 -0.29
N PRO A 173 -13.86 39.87 0.47
CA PRO A 173 -14.39 39.77 1.83
C PRO A 173 -15.68 38.91 1.89
N ARG A 174 -15.69 37.92 2.78
CA ARG A 174 -16.79 36.96 3.00
C ARG A 174 -17.82 37.51 3.98
N ILE A 175 -19.12 37.37 3.68
CA ILE A 175 -20.21 37.69 4.61
C ILE A 175 -20.46 36.50 5.58
N HIS A 176 -19.50 36.07 6.39
CA HIS A 176 -19.69 34.88 7.24
C HIS A 176 -20.27 35.19 8.64
N SER A 177 -20.96 34.21 9.23
CA SER A 177 -21.57 34.25 10.57
C SER A 177 -20.52 34.43 11.68
N ASN A 178 -20.13 35.66 11.98
CA ASN A 178 -19.38 35.96 13.21
C ASN A 178 -20.38 36.27 14.33
N ASN A 179 -20.56 35.31 15.24
CA ASN A 179 -21.50 35.38 16.35
C ASN A 179 -21.21 36.45 17.42
N ASN A 180 -20.22 37.34 17.26
CA ASN A 180 -19.72 38.14 18.38
C ASN A 180 -19.25 39.58 18.10
N LEU A 181 -19.93 40.33 17.22
CA LEU A 181 -19.68 41.79 17.13
C LEU A 181 -20.96 42.57 16.83
N ASN A 182 -21.92 42.60 17.76
CA ASN A 182 -22.91 43.67 17.73
C ASN A 182 -22.28 44.89 18.42
N ILE A 183 -21.60 45.70 17.61
CA ILE A 183 -21.03 46.96 18.08
C ILE A 183 -22.21 47.93 18.23
N ASP A 184 -22.25 48.66 19.35
CA ASP A 184 -23.23 49.74 19.59
C ASP A 184 -23.37 50.64 18.34
N PHE A 185 -24.60 51.01 17.99
CA PHE A 185 -24.91 51.82 16.80
C PHE A 185 -24.06 53.09 16.72
N ASP A 186 -23.78 53.71 17.88
CA ASP A 186 -22.98 54.94 17.96
C ASP A 186 -21.49 54.71 17.57
N LYS A 187 -21.04 53.45 17.53
CA LYS A 187 -19.70 53.03 17.11
C LYS A 187 -19.64 52.45 15.69
N TRP A 188 -20.76 52.41 14.97
CA TRP A 188 -20.76 52.01 13.56
C TRP A 188 -19.93 53.01 12.77
N ARG A 189 -19.06 52.51 11.88
CA ARG A 189 -18.21 53.38 11.08
C ARG A 189 -18.98 53.91 9.87
N LEU A 190 -18.62 55.10 9.41
CA LEU A 190 -19.01 55.54 8.08
C LEU A 190 -18.12 54.80 7.07
N PRO A 191 -18.68 54.23 5.99
CA PRO A 191 -17.87 53.56 4.99
C PRO A 191 -16.89 54.54 4.35
N ILE A 192 -15.61 54.16 4.29
CA ILE A 192 -14.59 54.94 3.60
C ILE A 192 -14.75 54.66 2.11
N ILE A 193 -15.10 55.69 1.35
CA ILE A 193 -15.23 55.60 -0.11
C ILE A 193 -13.89 56.08 -0.69
N GLN A 194 -13.08 55.14 -1.19
CA GLN A 194 -11.82 55.47 -1.85
C GLN A 194 -12.12 56.12 -3.21
N SER A 195 -11.62 57.34 -3.43
CA SER A 195 -11.80 58.09 -4.68
C SER A 195 -11.32 57.32 -5.92
N GLU A 196 -10.31 56.46 -5.76
CA GLU A 196 -9.72 55.60 -6.79
C GLU A 196 -10.70 54.51 -7.31
N LEU A 197 -11.65 54.05 -6.50
CA LEU A 197 -12.69 53.07 -6.90
C LEU A 197 -13.80 53.70 -7.74
N ILE A 198 -14.01 55.01 -7.61
CA ILE A 198 -15.00 55.79 -8.39
C ILE A 198 -14.46 56.10 -9.79
N THR A 199 -13.16 56.42 -9.91
CA THR A 199 -12.51 56.74 -11.19
C THR A 199 -12.27 55.51 -12.05
N ASN A 200 -11.94 54.35 -11.48
CA ASN A 200 -11.69 53.12 -12.26
C ASN A 200 -12.98 52.45 -12.78
N ASN A 201 -14.10 52.50 -12.04
CA ASN A 201 -15.36 51.88 -12.46
C ASN A 201 -16.19 52.75 -13.43
N SER A 202 -16.00 54.07 -13.41
CA SER A 202 -16.67 55.00 -14.34
C SER A 202 -16.17 54.89 -15.79
N HIS A 203 -14.99 54.31 -16.02
CA HIS A 203 -14.44 54.08 -17.36
C HIS A 203 -14.79 52.72 -17.99
N GLN A 204 -15.31 51.74 -17.24
CA GLN A 204 -15.58 50.38 -17.76
C GLN A 204 -17.06 49.93 -17.76
N ASN A 205 -17.96 50.55 -17.00
CA ASN A 205 -19.37 50.11 -16.93
C ASN A 205 -20.33 51.11 -17.58
N ASN A 206 -20.45 51.04 -18.91
CA ASN A 206 -21.58 51.58 -19.70
C ASN A 206 -22.86 50.72 -19.54
N LEU A 207 -23.09 50.15 -18.35
CA LEU A 207 -24.30 49.38 -18.06
C LEU A 207 -25.37 50.34 -17.51
N SER A 208 -26.30 50.71 -18.40
CA SER A 208 -27.59 51.28 -18.03
C SER A 208 -28.20 50.48 -16.87
N LEU A 209 -28.36 51.12 -15.71
CA LEU A 209 -29.20 50.59 -14.63
C LEU A 209 -30.66 50.67 -15.07
N ALA A 210 -31.40 49.57 -14.93
CA ALA A 210 -32.86 49.56 -15.04
C ALA A 210 -33.56 50.35 -13.90
N TYR A 211 -32.87 50.64 -12.80
CA TYR A 211 -33.42 51.32 -11.62
C TYR A 211 -32.88 52.75 -11.51
N GLU A 212 -33.77 53.68 -11.17
CA GLU A 212 -33.45 55.09 -11.03
C GLU A 212 -32.66 55.36 -9.74
N ARG A 213 -32.93 54.59 -8.66
CA ARG A 213 -32.25 54.71 -7.36
C ARG A 213 -31.98 53.37 -6.69
N THR A 214 -30.83 53.27 -6.01
CA THR A 214 -30.49 52.15 -5.10
C THR A 214 -30.39 52.64 -3.67
N ILE A 215 -31.20 52.08 -2.77
CA ILE A 215 -31.13 52.37 -1.33
C ILE A 215 -30.46 51.18 -0.64
N ILE A 216 -29.25 51.38 -0.13
CA ILE A 216 -28.55 50.41 0.69
C ILE A 216 -28.96 50.64 2.15
N ILE A 217 -29.46 49.61 2.80
CA ILE A 217 -29.89 49.62 4.20
C ILE A 217 -28.95 48.69 4.96
N GLN A 218 -27.93 49.25 5.60
CA GLN A 218 -27.00 48.51 6.44
C GLN A 218 -27.64 48.31 7.82
N ILE A 219 -27.93 47.05 8.18
CA ILE A 219 -28.59 46.67 9.44
C ILE A 219 -27.64 46.06 10.46
N GLN A 220 -26.36 45.93 10.11
CA GLN A 220 -25.26 45.53 10.97
C GLN A 220 -23.95 46.14 10.43
N SER A 221 -23.00 46.49 11.30
CA SER A 221 -21.70 47.04 10.89
C SER A 221 -20.52 46.28 11.49
N ASN A 222 -19.54 46.02 10.65
CA ASN A 222 -18.19 45.56 10.97
C ASN A 222 -17.29 45.83 9.75
N THR A 223 -15.98 45.65 9.89
CA THR A 223 -15.00 45.95 8.84
C THR A 223 -15.34 45.33 7.49
N ILE A 224 -15.87 44.09 7.47
CA ILE A 224 -16.22 43.38 6.22
C ILE A 224 -17.47 43.99 5.58
N LEU A 225 -18.55 44.18 6.35
CA LEU A 225 -19.78 44.77 5.84
C LEU A 225 -19.58 46.22 5.38
N ASP A 226 -18.73 46.99 6.07
CA ASP A 226 -18.40 48.36 5.70
C ASP A 226 -17.66 48.41 4.35
N GLN A 227 -16.70 47.49 4.12
CA GLN A 227 -16.03 47.36 2.82
C GLN A 227 -17.00 46.98 1.69
N ILE A 228 -17.93 46.07 1.96
CA ILE A 228 -18.96 45.65 1.01
C ILE A 228 -19.87 46.81 0.64
N VAL A 229 -20.32 47.57 1.63
CA VAL A 229 -21.14 48.77 1.43
C VAL A 229 -20.38 49.80 0.58
N SER A 230 -19.10 50.05 0.87
CA SER A 230 -18.25 50.93 0.03
C SER A 230 -18.20 50.46 -1.43
N GLY A 231 -17.97 49.16 -1.67
CA GLY A 231 -17.93 48.59 -3.02
C GLY A 231 -19.27 48.67 -3.76
N LEU A 232 -20.40 48.53 -3.06
CA LEU A 232 -21.73 48.71 -3.65
C LEU A 232 -22.02 50.16 -4.03
N ILE A 233 -21.59 51.12 -3.20
CA ILE A 233 -21.73 52.56 -3.48
C ILE A 233 -20.92 52.93 -4.71
N ALA A 234 -19.67 52.45 -4.80
CA ALA A 234 -18.74 52.77 -5.89
C ALA A 234 -19.27 52.38 -7.29
N LYS A 235 -20.24 51.46 -7.39
CA LYS A 235 -20.84 51.08 -8.69
C LYS A 235 -21.65 52.18 -9.33
N HIS A 236 -22.43 52.90 -8.53
CA HIS A 236 -23.34 53.96 -8.99
C HIS A 236 -23.44 55.05 -7.90
N PRO A 237 -22.34 55.77 -7.64
CA PRO A 237 -22.24 56.68 -6.50
C PRO A 237 -23.28 57.79 -6.54
N GLU A 238 -23.70 58.25 -7.72
CA GLU A 238 -24.69 59.31 -7.92
C GLU A 238 -26.14 58.85 -7.80
N LYS A 239 -26.40 57.53 -7.84
CA LYS A 239 -27.74 56.93 -7.72
C LYS A 239 -27.94 56.09 -6.46
N THR A 240 -26.95 56.10 -5.57
CA THR A 240 -26.94 55.27 -4.35
C THR A 240 -27.14 56.11 -3.10
N ILE A 241 -27.98 55.62 -2.19
CA ILE A 241 -28.21 56.18 -0.86
C ILE A 241 -27.85 55.11 0.17
N LEU A 242 -27.11 55.47 1.22
CA LEU A 242 -26.84 54.57 2.35
C LEU A 242 -27.58 55.03 3.59
N LEU A 243 -28.41 54.13 4.11
CA LEU A 243 -29.01 54.22 5.43
C LEU A 243 -28.36 53.19 6.35
N GLN A 244 -27.86 53.64 7.49
CA GLN A 244 -27.49 52.75 8.60
C GLN A 244 -28.65 52.73 9.57
N PHE A 245 -29.15 51.54 9.89
CA PHE A 245 -30.38 51.35 10.65
C PHE A 245 -30.26 50.18 11.62
N ASP A 246 -30.29 50.47 12.92
CA ASP A 246 -30.41 49.44 13.96
C ASP A 246 -31.88 49.09 14.16
N ILE A 247 -32.23 47.85 13.82
CA ILE A 247 -33.62 47.35 13.87
C ILE A 247 -34.14 47.26 15.32
N ALA A 248 -33.27 46.95 16.29
CA ALA A 248 -33.65 46.78 17.69
C ALA A 248 -33.91 48.11 18.37
N THR A 249 -32.99 49.08 18.24
CA THR A 249 -33.10 50.38 18.91
C THR A 249 -33.89 51.41 18.11
N LYS A 250 -34.16 51.13 16.82
CA LYS A 250 -34.73 52.07 15.85
C LYS A 250 -33.88 53.32 15.60
N LYS A 251 -32.62 53.33 16.05
CA LYS A 251 -31.67 54.38 15.68
C LYS A 251 -31.32 54.27 14.19
N ARG A 252 -31.29 55.41 13.49
CA ARG A 252 -30.94 55.46 12.07
C ARG A 252 -30.17 56.72 11.70
N ARG A 253 -29.31 56.63 10.68
CA ARG A 253 -28.65 57.79 10.07
C ARG A 253 -28.50 57.64 8.55
N LEU A 254 -28.59 58.75 7.84
CA LEU A 254 -28.23 58.86 6.42
C LEU A 254 -26.71 59.01 6.34
N ALA A 255 -26.03 57.94 5.94
CA ALA A 255 -24.56 57.87 5.94
C ALA A 255 -23.94 58.25 4.58
N TYR A 256 -24.69 58.18 3.49
CA TYR A 256 -24.26 58.61 2.16
C TYR A 256 -25.48 58.96 1.27
N GLY A 257 -25.35 59.96 0.40
CA GLY A 257 -26.41 60.46 -0.48
C GLY A 257 -27.23 61.61 0.13
N ARG A 258 -28.24 62.10 -0.59
CA ARG A 258 -29.09 63.22 -0.16
C ARG A 258 -30.47 62.72 0.28
N HIS A 259 -31.01 63.30 1.35
CA HIS A 259 -32.34 62.95 1.86
C HIS A 259 -33.44 63.21 0.82
N GLU A 260 -33.33 64.30 0.05
CA GLU A 260 -34.26 64.63 -1.04
C GLU A 260 -34.40 63.50 -2.07
N ASP A 261 -33.34 62.72 -2.31
CA ASP A 261 -33.36 61.62 -3.27
C ASP A 261 -34.25 60.46 -2.79
N LEU A 262 -34.49 60.31 -1.48
CA LEU A 262 -35.42 59.32 -0.91
C LEU A 262 -36.90 59.65 -1.23
N LEU A 263 -37.19 60.91 -1.56
CA LEU A 263 -38.54 61.42 -1.82
C LEU A 263 -38.87 61.46 -3.32
N SER A 264 -37.88 61.21 -4.19
CA SER A 264 -38.03 61.23 -5.65
C SER A 264 -38.91 60.08 -6.15
N ALA A 265 -39.66 60.31 -7.24
CA ALA A 265 -40.45 59.30 -7.96
C ALA A 265 -39.56 58.47 -8.91
N GLY A 266 -39.91 57.21 -9.23
CA GLY A 266 -39.10 56.33 -10.08
C GLY A 266 -38.84 54.92 -9.52
N GLN A 267 -38.39 53.98 -10.35
CA GLN A 267 -38.14 52.60 -9.91
C GLN A 267 -37.00 52.52 -8.88
N THR A 268 -37.26 51.95 -7.70
CA THR A 268 -36.29 51.84 -6.61
C THR A 268 -35.94 50.39 -6.28
N ARG A 269 -34.66 50.16 -5.97
CA ARG A 269 -34.15 48.87 -5.48
C ARG A 269 -33.57 49.07 -4.08
N TRP A 270 -33.99 48.24 -3.13
CA TRP A 270 -33.40 48.20 -1.79
C TRP A 270 -32.38 47.06 -1.70
N ILE A 271 -31.24 47.32 -1.07
CA ILE A 271 -30.23 46.30 -0.75
C ILE A 271 -30.05 46.33 0.76
N VAL A 272 -30.58 45.34 1.46
CA VAL A 272 -30.43 45.22 2.90
C VAL A 272 -29.16 44.43 3.17
N VAL A 273 -28.22 44.97 3.95
CA VAL A 273 -26.87 44.40 4.15
C VAL A 273 -26.66 44.03 5.61
N GLY A 274 -26.27 42.79 5.85
CA GLY A 274 -25.97 42.23 7.16
C GLY A 274 -25.40 40.81 7.05
N HIS A 275 -25.06 40.17 8.16
CA HIS A 275 -24.70 38.75 8.14
C HIS A 275 -25.96 37.89 8.15
N GLY A 276 -26.02 36.90 7.26
CA GLY A 276 -27.04 35.85 7.32
C GLY A 276 -26.59 34.73 8.25
N ASP A 277 -27.56 34.08 8.89
CA ASP A 277 -27.33 33.03 9.87
C ASP A 277 -28.37 31.92 9.65
N TYR A 278 -27.98 30.91 8.87
CA TYR A 278 -28.78 29.71 8.65
C TYR A 278 -28.71 28.82 9.88
N GLN A 279 -29.83 28.71 10.59
CA GLN A 279 -29.89 27.99 11.87
C GLN A 279 -30.08 26.48 11.70
N GLY A 280 -30.64 26.04 10.57
CA GLY A 280 -30.96 24.64 10.29
C GLY A 280 -31.84 23.96 11.34
N ASN A 281 -31.95 22.63 11.24
CA ASN A 281 -32.63 21.75 12.20
C ASN A 281 -34.06 22.18 12.61
N GLY A 282 -34.83 22.66 11.65
CA GLY A 282 -36.21 23.11 11.79
C GLY A 282 -36.35 24.50 12.42
N LYS A 283 -35.26 25.27 12.54
CA LYS A 283 -35.26 26.62 13.12
C LYS A 283 -35.24 27.69 12.04
N VAL A 284 -36.02 28.75 12.27
CA VAL A 284 -36.09 29.90 11.35
C VAL A 284 -34.72 30.58 11.30
N SER A 285 -34.20 30.77 10.08
CA SER A 285 -32.94 31.50 9.87
C SER A 285 -33.05 32.95 10.32
N GLN A 286 -31.90 33.60 10.53
CA GLN A 286 -31.84 34.98 11.00
C GLN A 286 -31.00 35.85 10.06
N PHE A 287 -31.27 37.14 10.10
CA PHE A 287 -30.50 38.14 9.35
C PHE A 287 -30.09 39.26 10.29
N ALA A 288 -28.78 39.45 10.46
CA ALA A 288 -28.20 40.31 11.49
C ALA A 288 -28.76 40.02 12.90
N GLN A 289 -28.91 38.72 13.24
CA GLN A 289 -29.51 38.26 14.51
C GLN A 289 -30.98 38.66 14.71
N HIS A 290 -31.67 39.08 13.65
CA HIS A 290 -33.09 39.40 13.67
C HIS A 290 -33.90 38.34 12.93
N SER A 291 -35.10 38.05 13.44
CA SER A 291 -36.07 37.19 12.76
C SER A 291 -36.65 37.87 11.51
N PRO A 292 -37.21 37.12 10.55
CA PRO A 292 -37.91 37.69 9.39
C PRO A 292 -38.93 38.77 9.79
N LYS A 293 -39.72 38.49 10.84
CA LYS A 293 -40.73 39.44 11.35
C LYS A 293 -40.11 40.76 11.84
N ALA A 294 -39.00 40.68 12.58
CA ALA A 294 -38.32 41.88 13.07
C ALA A 294 -37.77 42.73 11.93
N VAL A 295 -37.17 42.10 10.91
CA VAL A 295 -36.65 42.82 9.74
C VAL A 295 -37.77 43.42 8.90
N ALA A 296 -38.82 42.67 8.55
CA ALA A 296 -39.95 43.17 7.78
C ALA A 296 -40.65 44.37 8.45
N ASN A 297 -40.86 44.30 9.77
CA ASN A 297 -41.44 45.41 10.54
C ASN A 297 -40.46 46.58 10.67
N GLY A 298 -39.16 46.31 10.78
CA GLY A 298 -38.12 47.32 10.76
C GLY A 298 -38.10 48.11 9.45
N LEU A 299 -38.17 47.42 8.31
CA LEU A 299 -38.21 48.05 7.00
C LEU A 299 -39.49 48.88 6.78
N GLN A 300 -40.63 48.38 7.25
CA GLN A 300 -41.89 49.14 7.23
C GLN A 300 -41.79 50.40 8.08
N TRP A 301 -41.25 50.29 9.30
CA TRP A 301 -41.02 51.43 10.18
C TRP A 301 -40.10 52.46 9.53
N LEU A 302 -38.97 52.02 8.95
CA LEU A 302 -38.00 52.90 8.31
C LEU A 302 -38.60 53.62 7.09
N LYS A 303 -39.42 52.91 6.30
CA LYS A 303 -40.18 53.50 5.17
C LYS A 303 -41.06 54.66 5.64
N ASN A 304 -41.76 54.46 6.75
CA ASN A 304 -42.69 55.45 7.31
C ASN A 304 -41.95 56.62 7.98
N ASP A 305 -40.92 56.35 8.79
CA ASP A 305 -40.11 57.37 9.48
C ASP A 305 -39.45 58.35 8.50
N LEU A 306 -38.92 57.83 7.40
CA LEU A 306 -38.26 58.62 6.36
C LEU A 306 -39.22 59.13 5.28
N ALA A 307 -40.53 58.90 5.44
CA ALA A 307 -41.57 59.25 4.47
C ALA A 307 -41.24 58.81 3.03
N ILE A 308 -40.62 57.64 2.88
CA ILE A 308 -40.26 57.08 1.56
C ILE A 308 -41.56 56.72 0.85
N LYS A 309 -41.96 57.57 -0.10
CA LYS A 309 -43.27 57.51 -0.76
C LYS A 309 -43.45 56.26 -1.62
N GLN A 310 -42.38 55.77 -2.23
CA GLN A 310 -42.42 54.64 -3.16
C GLN A 310 -42.10 53.32 -2.48
N THR A 311 -42.78 52.26 -2.90
CA THR A 311 -42.38 50.89 -2.57
C THR A 311 -41.23 50.47 -3.48
N PRO A 312 -40.24 49.71 -2.96
CA PRO A 312 -39.21 49.14 -3.82
C PRO A 312 -39.82 48.15 -4.81
N ASN A 313 -39.36 48.18 -6.06
CA ASN A 313 -39.67 47.13 -7.02
C ASN A 313 -38.93 45.82 -6.68
N LYS A 314 -37.84 45.94 -5.92
CA LYS A 314 -36.93 44.84 -5.61
C LYS A 314 -36.20 45.07 -4.30
N ILE A 315 -36.17 44.05 -3.45
CA ILE A 315 -35.42 44.02 -2.21
C ILE A 315 -34.38 42.88 -2.31
N VAL A 316 -33.11 43.22 -2.22
CA VAL A 316 -32.00 42.26 -2.18
C VAL A 316 -31.57 42.10 -0.74
N LEU A 317 -31.77 40.91 -0.17
CA LEU A 317 -31.23 40.50 1.11
C LEU A 317 -29.78 40.05 0.89
N MET A 318 -28.85 40.91 1.27
CA MET A 318 -27.42 40.68 1.12
C MET A 318 -26.85 40.12 2.43
N GLY A 319 -27.10 38.83 2.61
CA GLY A 319 -26.55 37.98 3.67
C GLY A 319 -26.44 36.55 3.16
N CYS A 320 -25.56 35.75 3.76
CA CYS A 320 -25.35 34.35 3.39
C CYS A 320 -26.54 33.47 3.77
N GLU A 321 -26.82 32.47 2.94
CA GLU A 321 -27.73 31.35 3.26
C GLU A 321 -29.16 31.75 3.69
N LEU A 322 -29.62 32.95 3.34
CA LEU A 322 -30.97 33.44 3.64
C LEU A 322 -32.07 32.81 2.77
N ALA A 323 -31.70 31.92 1.85
CA ALA A 323 -32.60 31.24 0.91
C ALA A 323 -32.48 29.69 0.99
N GLU A 324 -31.94 29.19 2.10
CA GLU A 324 -31.65 27.77 2.33
C GLU A 324 -32.66 27.13 3.31
N GLY A 325 -32.80 25.80 3.22
CA GLY A 325 -33.64 25.00 4.09
C GLY A 325 -35.10 24.86 3.64
N THR A 326 -35.95 24.38 4.55
CA THR A 326 -37.39 24.22 4.31
C THR A 326 -38.12 25.56 4.31
N ALA A 327 -39.40 25.61 3.91
CA ALA A 327 -40.19 26.85 3.92
C ALA A 327 -40.24 27.53 5.31
N LYS A 328 -40.16 26.73 6.38
CA LYS A 328 -40.07 27.21 7.76
C LYS A 328 -38.75 27.92 8.06
N GLU A 329 -37.65 27.45 7.47
CA GLU A 329 -36.29 27.94 7.73
C GLU A 329 -35.88 29.08 6.81
N ASP A 330 -36.37 29.05 5.58
CA ASP A 330 -36.05 29.98 4.51
C ASP A 330 -36.46 31.42 4.92
N PHE A 331 -35.46 32.24 5.21
CA PHE A 331 -35.65 33.60 5.68
C PHE A 331 -36.39 34.43 4.62
N ALA A 332 -36.00 34.29 3.35
CA ALA A 332 -36.55 35.07 2.24
C ALA A 332 -38.00 34.67 1.92
N PHE A 333 -38.34 33.38 2.02
CA PHE A 333 -39.72 32.91 1.90
C PHE A 333 -40.62 33.56 2.95
N ASN A 334 -40.23 33.48 4.23
CA ASN A 334 -40.96 34.09 5.34
C ASN A 334 -41.04 35.62 5.23
N MET A 335 -39.93 36.27 4.85
CA MET A 335 -39.89 37.71 4.58
C MET A 335 -40.86 38.11 3.48
N THR A 336 -40.98 37.34 2.41
CA THR A 336 -41.89 37.64 1.29
C THR A 336 -43.34 37.68 1.75
N GLN A 337 -43.77 36.72 2.59
CA GLN A 337 -45.11 36.71 3.18
C GLN A 337 -45.35 37.93 4.08
N LEU A 338 -44.37 38.27 4.92
CA LEU A 338 -44.47 39.37 5.88
C LEU A 338 -44.45 40.75 5.21
N LEU A 339 -43.59 40.92 4.20
CA LEU A 339 -43.46 42.18 3.45
C LEU A 339 -44.72 42.47 2.63
N ASN A 340 -45.33 41.44 2.03
CA ASN A 340 -46.63 41.57 1.37
C ASN A 340 -47.70 42.13 2.34
N LYS A 341 -47.80 41.56 3.56
CA LYS A 341 -48.70 42.08 4.61
C LYS A 341 -48.39 43.53 5.02
N ASN A 342 -47.13 43.93 4.88
CA ASN A 342 -46.66 45.28 5.18
C ASN A 342 -46.74 46.24 3.98
N ALA A 343 -47.51 45.89 2.93
CA ALA A 343 -47.73 46.66 1.70
C ALA A 343 -46.45 46.91 0.87
N PHE A 344 -45.52 45.96 0.89
CA PHE A 344 -44.41 45.90 -0.06
C PHE A 344 -44.74 44.94 -1.20
N ASP A 345 -44.95 45.48 -2.40
CA ASP A 345 -45.06 44.70 -3.63
C ASP A 345 -43.71 44.69 -4.37
N ALA A 346 -42.81 43.79 -3.97
CA ALA A 346 -41.43 43.75 -4.44
C ALA A 346 -40.95 42.32 -4.75
N ASP A 347 -40.03 42.16 -5.69
CA ASP A 347 -39.23 40.94 -5.81
C ASP A 347 -38.24 40.85 -4.64
N ILE A 348 -38.27 39.76 -3.88
CA ILE A 348 -37.30 39.51 -2.80
C ILE A 348 -36.21 38.60 -3.34
N ILE A 349 -34.94 38.98 -3.12
CA ILE A 349 -33.80 38.21 -3.62
C ILE A 349 -32.89 37.85 -2.48
N ALA A 350 -32.57 36.57 -2.38
CA ALA A 350 -31.66 36.02 -1.39
C ALA A 350 -30.82 34.90 -2.02
N TYR A 351 -29.86 34.39 -1.25
CA TYR A 351 -28.86 33.44 -1.75
C TYR A 351 -28.76 32.21 -0.85
N THR A 352 -28.53 31.06 -1.48
CA THR A 352 -28.45 29.73 -0.84
C THR A 352 -27.08 29.44 -0.23
N ASN A 353 -26.05 30.20 -0.63
CA ASN A 353 -24.65 29.95 -0.27
C ASN A 353 -24.00 31.21 0.30
N ASP A 354 -22.75 31.04 0.76
CA ASP A 354 -21.88 32.15 1.11
C ASP A 354 -21.70 33.14 -0.04
N LEU A 355 -21.74 34.42 0.31
CA LEU A 355 -21.58 35.55 -0.59
C LEU A 355 -20.29 36.30 -0.32
N PHE A 356 -19.65 36.67 -1.42
CA PHE A 356 -18.42 37.45 -1.44
C PHE A 356 -18.57 38.58 -2.45
N ILE A 357 -17.89 39.69 -2.16
CA ILE A 357 -17.89 40.87 -3.02
C ILE A 357 -16.45 41.18 -3.39
N ASP A 358 -16.10 41.06 -4.66
CA ASP A 358 -14.74 41.36 -5.12
C ASP A 358 -14.41 42.86 -5.03
N SER A 359 -13.14 43.19 -5.31
CA SER A 359 -12.62 44.56 -5.28
C SER A 359 -13.33 45.52 -6.25
N HIS A 360 -14.12 45.01 -7.21
CA HIS A 360 -14.93 45.77 -8.16
C HIS A 360 -16.42 45.78 -7.78
N GLY A 361 -16.76 45.26 -6.60
CA GLY A 361 -18.12 45.18 -6.09
C GLY A 361 -18.96 44.03 -6.70
N LYS A 362 -18.42 43.18 -7.58
CA LYS A 362 -19.14 42.07 -8.21
C LYS A 362 -19.41 40.97 -7.17
N ARG A 363 -20.60 40.37 -7.28
CA ARG A 363 -21.05 39.30 -6.38
C ARG A 363 -20.55 37.96 -6.90
N ILE A 364 -19.78 37.26 -6.08
CA ILE A 364 -19.25 35.93 -6.38
C ILE A 364 -19.59 34.97 -5.22
N GLY A 365 -19.69 33.69 -5.52
CA GLY A 365 -19.72 32.59 -4.56
C GLY A 365 -18.61 31.60 -4.91
N TYR A 366 -18.19 30.76 -3.97
CA TYR A 366 -17.18 29.72 -4.22
C TYR A 366 -17.84 28.33 -4.21
N ILE A 367 -17.33 27.41 -5.03
CA ILE A 367 -17.80 26.02 -5.03
C ILE A 367 -17.26 25.35 -3.75
N ASN A 368 -18.14 24.72 -2.98
CA ASN A 368 -17.83 23.92 -1.77
C ASN A 368 -17.11 24.65 -0.63
N ASN A 369 -17.11 25.99 -0.57
CA ASN A 369 -16.41 26.80 0.45
C ASN A 369 -14.87 26.56 0.58
N GLU A 370 -14.32 25.58 -0.15
CA GLU A 370 -12.92 25.15 -0.11
C GLU A 370 -12.19 25.33 -1.45
N SER A 371 -12.90 25.44 -2.59
CA SER A 371 -12.27 25.63 -3.90
C SER A 371 -11.90 27.10 -4.19
N ASP A 372 -10.83 27.30 -4.96
CA ASP A 372 -10.40 28.62 -5.47
C ASP A 372 -11.20 29.10 -6.70
N GLU A 373 -12.08 28.25 -7.26
CA GLU A 373 -12.91 28.61 -8.40
C GLU A 373 -14.16 29.40 -7.97
N SER A 374 -14.12 30.72 -8.24
CA SER A 374 -15.28 31.58 -8.00
C SER A 374 -16.32 31.43 -9.12
N GLN A 375 -17.58 31.24 -8.73
CA GLN A 375 -18.73 31.23 -9.62
C GLN A 375 -19.55 32.52 -9.46
N PRO A 376 -20.19 33.03 -10.53
CA PRO A 376 -21.08 34.18 -10.41
C PRO A 376 -22.22 33.89 -9.43
N ALA A 377 -22.45 34.77 -8.44
CA ALA A 377 -23.47 34.57 -7.40
C ALA A 377 -24.91 34.40 -7.91
N ARG A 378 -25.16 34.66 -9.21
CA ARG A 378 -26.44 34.39 -9.87
C ARG A 378 -26.85 32.91 -9.83
N ILE A 379 -25.91 31.98 -9.69
CA ILE A 379 -26.18 30.53 -9.66
C ILE A 379 -26.83 30.14 -8.32
N TYR A 380 -26.47 30.81 -7.23
CA TYR A 380 -27.00 30.57 -5.88
C TYR A 380 -28.18 31.47 -5.52
N LYS A 381 -28.76 32.16 -6.51
CA LYS A 381 -29.75 33.20 -6.31
C LYS A 381 -31.17 32.64 -6.40
N LYS A 382 -31.99 32.87 -5.38
CA LYS A 382 -33.45 32.67 -5.42
C LYS A 382 -34.16 34.03 -5.46
N THR A 383 -35.17 34.15 -6.33
CA THR A 383 -36.02 35.33 -6.48
C THR A 383 -37.45 34.94 -6.09
N TYR A 384 -37.99 35.57 -5.05
CA TYR A 384 -39.30 35.28 -4.49
C TYR A 384 -40.26 36.38 -4.91
N ARG A 385 -41.45 35.98 -5.38
CA ARG A 385 -42.52 36.90 -5.77
C ARG A 385 -43.83 36.42 -5.19
N TYR A 386 -44.55 37.33 -4.52
CA TYR A 386 -45.91 37.09 -4.08
C TYR A 386 -46.88 37.29 -5.25
N HIS A 387 -47.78 36.35 -5.48
CA HIS A 387 -48.83 36.45 -6.47
C HIS A 387 -50.18 36.67 -5.78
N HIS A 388 -50.72 37.87 -5.91
CA HIS A 388 -51.97 38.27 -5.24
C HIS A 388 -53.21 37.48 -5.70
N ALA A 389 -53.26 37.07 -6.97
CA ALA A 389 -54.42 36.37 -7.52
C ALA A 389 -54.60 34.95 -6.95
N THR A 390 -53.48 34.28 -6.63
CA THR A 390 -53.45 32.88 -6.18
C THR A 390 -53.02 32.74 -4.72
N ASP A 391 -52.78 33.87 -4.04
CA ASP A 391 -52.26 33.93 -2.66
C ASP A 391 -51.01 33.06 -2.44
N SER A 392 -50.15 32.97 -3.45
CA SER A 392 -49.02 32.02 -3.49
C SER A 392 -47.69 32.70 -3.74
N ILE A 393 -46.58 32.05 -3.33
CA ILE A 393 -45.22 32.51 -3.63
C ILE A 393 -44.62 31.67 -4.75
N THR A 394 -44.01 32.34 -5.72
CA THR A 394 -43.14 31.70 -6.71
C THR A 394 -41.68 31.92 -6.37
N ILE A 395 -40.85 30.91 -6.64
CA ILE A 395 -39.39 30.98 -6.56
C ILE A 395 -38.84 30.85 -7.97
N ASN A 396 -38.08 31.85 -8.42
CA ASN A 396 -37.53 31.95 -9.77
C ASN A 396 -38.60 31.76 -10.86
N GLY A 397 -39.80 32.29 -10.62
CA GLY A 397 -40.93 32.23 -11.55
C GLY A 397 -41.68 30.89 -11.58
N LYS A 398 -41.38 29.95 -10.67
CA LYS A 398 -42.04 28.64 -10.56
C LYS A 398 -42.75 28.48 -9.20
N PRO A 399 -43.77 27.63 -9.10
CA PRO A 399 -44.39 27.29 -7.81
C PRO A 399 -43.36 26.84 -6.77
N VAL A 400 -43.46 27.35 -5.53
CA VAL A 400 -42.51 27.09 -4.45
C VAL A 400 -42.25 25.60 -4.22
N ILE A 401 -43.28 24.76 -4.38
CA ILE A 401 -43.20 23.33 -4.13
C ILE A 401 -42.15 22.63 -5.00
N LEU A 402 -41.91 23.11 -6.23
CA LEU A 402 -40.89 22.54 -7.11
C LEU A 402 -39.48 22.80 -6.56
N SER A 403 -39.23 23.97 -5.95
CA SER A 403 -37.96 24.23 -5.29
C SER A 403 -37.76 23.31 -4.09
N LEU A 404 -38.80 23.12 -3.28
CA LEU A 404 -38.74 22.28 -2.08
C LEU A 404 -38.51 20.80 -2.45
N LEU A 405 -39.19 20.29 -3.47
CA LEU A 405 -38.99 18.92 -3.97
C LEU A 405 -37.56 18.72 -4.51
N ASN A 406 -36.98 19.74 -5.16
CA ASN A 406 -35.60 19.68 -5.61
C ASN A 406 -34.62 19.64 -4.44
N ASP A 407 -34.87 20.42 -3.40
CA ASP A 407 -34.05 20.41 -2.19
C ASP A 407 -34.13 19.03 -1.47
N LEU A 408 -35.31 18.39 -1.44
CA LEU A 408 -35.48 17.00 -0.97
C LEU A 408 -34.74 15.99 -1.87
N GLN A 409 -34.85 16.09 -3.19
CA GLN A 409 -34.15 15.21 -4.15
C GLN A 409 -32.63 15.36 -4.12
N ALA A 410 -32.14 16.51 -3.70
CA ALA A 410 -30.72 16.79 -3.50
C ALA A 410 -30.23 16.37 -2.10
N ASP A 411 -31.06 15.68 -1.32
CA ASP A 411 -30.79 15.21 0.04
C ASP A 411 -30.40 16.34 1.01
N LYS A 412 -30.85 17.58 0.74
CA LYS A 412 -30.62 18.73 1.63
C LYS A 412 -31.51 18.71 2.88
N VAL A 413 -32.60 17.96 2.84
CA VAL A 413 -33.56 17.79 3.93
C VAL A 413 -34.05 16.33 3.97
N SER A 414 -34.21 15.76 5.16
CA SER A 414 -34.81 14.42 5.28
C SER A 414 -36.30 14.44 4.93
N PHE A 415 -36.84 13.29 4.54
CA PHE A 415 -38.25 13.19 4.17
C PHE A 415 -39.20 13.57 5.31
N GLU A 416 -38.94 13.09 6.53
CA GLU A 416 -39.77 13.34 7.71
C GLU A 416 -39.84 14.83 8.04
N ARG A 417 -38.70 15.52 7.90
CA ARG A 417 -38.61 16.96 8.12
C ARG A 417 -39.22 17.74 6.97
N PHE A 418 -39.06 17.28 5.73
CA PHE A 418 -39.72 17.86 4.57
C PHE A 418 -41.24 17.87 4.74
N ILE A 419 -41.83 16.77 5.19
CA ILE A 419 -43.28 16.68 5.44
C ILE A 419 -43.70 17.65 6.56
N THR A 420 -42.97 17.62 7.67
CA THR A 420 -43.34 18.37 8.89
C THR A 420 -43.20 19.88 8.71
N ASP A 421 -42.07 20.35 8.15
CA ASP A 421 -41.78 21.78 8.04
C ASP A 421 -42.49 22.46 6.86
N ASN A 422 -42.99 21.70 5.87
CA ASN A 422 -43.67 22.24 4.68
C ASN A 422 -45.17 21.89 4.61
N GLN A 423 -45.76 21.37 5.69
CA GLN A 423 -47.11 20.81 5.70
C GLN A 423 -48.18 21.72 5.05
N GLN A 424 -48.14 23.03 5.33
CA GLN A 424 -49.09 24.01 4.79
C GLN A 424 -49.02 24.16 3.26
N LEU A 425 -47.84 23.91 2.67
CA LEU A 425 -47.64 23.96 1.22
C LEU A 425 -47.93 22.61 0.56
N LEU A 426 -47.94 21.52 1.33
CA LEU A 426 -48.18 20.16 0.85
C LEU A 426 -49.67 19.82 0.81
N ILE A 427 -50.43 20.19 1.84
CA ILE A 427 -51.87 19.86 1.95
C ILE A 427 -52.66 20.19 0.67
N PRO A 428 -52.55 21.39 0.07
CA PRO A 428 -53.36 21.72 -1.09
C PRO A 428 -53.09 20.84 -2.31
N LEU A 429 -51.87 20.30 -2.47
CA LEU A 429 -51.47 19.60 -3.68
C LEU A 429 -51.47 18.06 -3.53
N PHE A 430 -51.34 17.57 -2.30
CA PHE A 430 -51.10 16.15 -2.03
C PHE A 430 -52.14 15.51 -1.12
N SER A 431 -53.13 16.26 -0.62
CA SER A 431 -54.24 15.65 0.10
C SER A 431 -55.17 14.89 -0.85
N ALA A 432 -55.51 13.66 -0.47
CA ALA A 432 -56.56 12.91 -1.13
C ALA A 432 -57.92 13.62 -0.96
N PRO A 433 -58.96 13.26 -1.76
CA PRO A 433 -60.31 13.79 -1.56
C PRO A 433 -60.87 13.56 -0.13
N SER A 434 -60.32 12.61 0.63
CA SER A 434 -60.62 12.42 2.06
C SER A 434 -60.09 13.52 2.98
N GLY A 435 -59.21 14.39 2.48
CA GLY A 435 -58.50 15.44 3.22
C GLY A 435 -57.14 15.01 3.80
N GLU A 436 -56.84 13.71 3.84
CA GLU A 436 -55.58 13.19 4.38
C GLU A 436 -54.42 13.36 3.39
N LEU A 437 -53.26 13.76 3.91
CA LEU A 437 -52.04 13.96 3.12
C LEU A 437 -51.53 12.61 2.58
N ASN A 438 -51.45 12.47 1.26
CA ASN A 438 -50.97 11.25 0.62
C ASN A 438 -49.43 11.21 0.59
N ILE A 439 -48.83 10.58 1.60
CA ILE A 439 -47.37 10.43 1.74
C ILE A 439 -46.77 9.60 0.59
N ASP A 440 -47.47 8.57 0.12
CA ASP A 440 -46.99 7.72 -0.97
C ASP A 440 -46.91 8.49 -2.29
N LEU A 441 -47.85 9.39 -2.55
CA LEU A 441 -47.80 10.28 -3.70
C LEU A 441 -46.57 11.20 -3.65
N ILE A 442 -46.29 11.79 -2.48
CA ILE A 442 -45.10 12.63 -2.28
C ILE A 442 -43.82 11.80 -2.50
N LYS A 443 -43.74 10.58 -1.95
CA LYS A 443 -42.59 9.68 -2.17
C LYS A 443 -42.41 9.34 -3.65
N LYS A 444 -43.49 9.02 -4.37
CA LYS A 444 -43.44 8.77 -5.82
C LYS A 444 -42.81 9.95 -6.55
N ILE A 445 -43.30 11.17 -6.31
CA ILE A 445 -42.82 12.39 -6.98
C ILE A 445 -41.40 12.77 -6.55
N ALA A 446 -41.06 12.57 -5.27
CA ALA A 446 -39.73 12.90 -4.77
C ALA A 446 -38.68 11.88 -5.23
N TYR A 447 -39.02 10.60 -5.35
CA TYR A 447 -38.04 9.52 -5.51
C TYR A 447 -38.03 8.83 -6.88
N ASP A 448 -39.05 9.03 -7.73
CA ASP A 448 -39.09 8.57 -9.11
C ASP A 448 -39.08 9.76 -10.09
N GLN A 449 -38.05 9.82 -10.94
CA GLN A 449 -37.87 10.92 -11.90
C GLN A 449 -39.06 11.06 -12.86
N ARG A 450 -39.69 9.94 -13.26
CA ARG A 450 -40.83 9.95 -14.19
C ARG A 450 -42.04 10.61 -13.54
N ALA A 451 -42.29 10.29 -12.27
CA ALA A 451 -43.36 10.90 -11.48
C ALA A 451 -43.10 12.39 -11.25
N TYR A 452 -41.85 12.77 -10.98
CA TYR A 452 -41.46 14.17 -10.86
C TYR A 452 -41.75 14.96 -12.14
N ASP A 453 -41.38 14.43 -13.30
CA ASP A 453 -41.56 15.10 -14.60
C ASP A 453 -43.06 15.27 -14.93
N LEU A 454 -43.88 14.25 -14.68
CA LEU A 454 -45.35 14.35 -14.81
C LEU A 454 -45.93 15.45 -13.92
N PHE A 455 -45.58 15.43 -12.62
CA PHE A 455 -46.03 16.44 -11.67
C PHE A 455 -45.58 17.85 -12.05
N LYS A 456 -44.32 18.01 -12.45
CA LYS A 456 -43.75 19.28 -12.89
C LYS A 456 -44.45 19.82 -14.14
N ASN A 457 -44.84 18.97 -15.08
CA ASN A 457 -45.59 19.40 -16.26
C ASN A 457 -46.98 19.88 -15.86
N ALA A 458 -47.70 19.09 -15.07
CA ALA A 458 -49.05 19.41 -14.64
C ALA A 458 -49.13 20.69 -13.79
N ILE A 459 -48.20 20.91 -12.85
CA ILE A 459 -48.23 22.09 -11.96
C ILE A 459 -47.86 23.40 -12.68
N ASN A 460 -47.29 23.34 -13.89
CA ASN A 460 -47.04 24.53 -14.70
C ASN A 460 -48.24 24.87 -15.62
N GLU A 461 -49.32 24.10 -15.59
CA GLU A 461 -50.55 24.42 -16.33
C GLU A 461 -51.33 25.57 -15.65
N PRO A 462 -52.01 26.46 -16.40
CA PRO A 462 -52.68 27.64 -15.83
C PRO A 462 -53.76 27.33 -14.76
N ASP A 463 -54.36 26.13 -14.82
CA ASP A 463 -55.56 25.77 -14.08
C ASP A 463 -55.31 24.80 -12.90
N TYR A 464 -54.06 24.60 -12.46
CA TYR A 464 -53.74 23.65 -11.38
C TYR A 464 -54.37 24.00 -10.02
N ASN A 465 -54.93 25.21 -9.89
CA ASN A 465 -55.57 25.71 -8.66
C ASN A 465 -56.86 24.96 -8.29
N ASN A 466 -57.44 24.14 -9.18
CA ASN A 466 -58.45 23.16 -8.80
C ASN A 466 -57.76 21.90 -8.24
N TYR A 467 -57.50 21.91 -6.94
CA TYR A 467 -56.70 20.91 -6.25
C TYR A 467 -57.24 19.48 -6.34
N GLU A 468 -58.55 19.27 -6.28
CA GLU A 468 -59.14 17.94 -6.39
C GLU A 468 -58.99 17.38 -7.81
N ALA A 469 -59.29 18.20 -8.83
CA ALA A 469 -59.11 17.81 -10.23
C ALA A 469 -57.64 17.57 -10.56
N PHE A 470 -56.74 18.42 -10.04
CA PHE A 470 -55.29 18.28 -10.18
C PHE A 470 -54.80 16.97 -9.54
N TYR A 471 -55.19 16.68 -8.30
CA TYR A 471 -54.82 15.45 -7.60
C TYR A 471 -55.25 14.21 -8.39
N ASN A 472 -56.51 14.15 -8.85
CA ASN A 472 -57.02 13.01 -9.60
C ASN A 472 -56.28 12.83 -10.93
N LYS A 473 -56.03 13.93 -11.66
CA LYS A 473 -55.23 13.90 -12.90
C LYS A 473 -53.84 13.31 -12.67
N ILE A 474 -53.15 13.74 -11.61
CA ILE A 474 -51.81 13.23 -11.28
C ILE A 474 -51.84 11.74 -10.98
N ILE A 475 -52.82 11.27 -10.19
CA ILE A 475 -52.95 9.84 -9.87
C ILE A 475 -53.21 9.02 -11.14
N ASP A 476 -54.12 9.47 -12.01
CA ASP A 476 -54.42 8.79 -13.26
C ASP A 476 -53.19 8.74 -14.19
N GLU A 477 -52.45 9.85 -14.32
CA GLU A 477 -51.22 9.91 -15.10
C GLU A 477 -50.16 8.94 -14.55
N MET A 478 -50.03 8.81 -13.23
CA MET A 478 -49.09 7.85 -12.62
C MET A 478 -49.44 6.40 -12.94
N VAL A 479 -50.72 6.02 -12.79
CA VAL A 479 -51.19 4.66 -13.07
C VAL A 479 -50.99 4.32 -14.55
N ASN A 480 -51.33 5.24 -15.45
CA ASN A 480 -51.15 5.07 -16.90
C ASN A 480 -49.67 4.91 -17.31
N ASN A 481 -48.73 5.44 -16.51
CA ASN A 481 -47.29 5.29 -16.72
C ASN A 481 -46.65 4.16 -15.88
N GLY A 482 -47.47 3.31 -15.25
CA GLY A 482 -47.01 2.17 -14.45
C GLY A 482 -46.30 2.54 -13.15
N ILE A 483 -46.60 3.70 -12.57
CA ILE A 483 -46.02 4.19 -11.29
C ILE A 483 -46.99 3.84 -10.14
N ASN A 484 -47.08 2.54 -9.85
CA ASN A 484 -48.10 1.99 -8.96
C ASN A 484 -47.70 2.03 -7.48
N GLU A 485 -46.45 1.68 -7.18
CA GLU A 485 -45.94 1.58 -5.80
C GLU A 485 -45.02 2.77 -5.47
N ALA A 486 -44.98 3.17 -4.20
CA ALA A 486 -44.05 4.20 -3.74
C ALA A 486 -42.66 3.59 -3.47
N PRO A 487 -41.57 4.20 -3.98
CA PRO A 487 -40.22 3.80 -3.61
C PRO A 487 -39.95 3.98 -2.11
N ILE A 488 -39.04 3.17 -1.55
CA ILE A 488 -38.58 3.34 -0.17
C ILE A 488 -37.72 4.60 -0.08
N TRP A 489 -36.81 4.76 -1.04
CA TRP A 489 -35.94 5.93 -1.23
C TRP A 489 -35.70 6.22 -2.72
N LYS A 490 -34.86 7.21 -3.02
CA LYS A 490 -34.54 7.66 -4.38
C LYS A 490 -34.11 6.51 -5.31
N THR A 491 -34.83 6.37 -6.42
CA THR A 491 -34.62 5.32 -7.43
C THR A 491 -33.55 5.70 -8.45
N VAL A 492 -32.97 4.70 -9.10
CA VAL A 492 -32.12 4.91 -10.28
C VAL A 492 -32.84 5.65 -11.41
N ASN A 493 -32.14 6.54 -12.09
CA ASN A 493 -32.71 7.24 -13.24
C ASN A 493 -32.68 6.35 -14.50
N LYS A 494 -33.86 5.80 -14.85
CA LYS A 494 -34.02 4.92 -16.02
C LYS A 494 -33.66 5.59 -17.35
N ASN A 495 -33.98 6.88 -17.51
CA ASN A 495 -33.66 7.62 -18.73
C ASN A 495 -32.15 7.79 -18.87
N TYR A 496 -31.48 8.19 -17.78
CA TYR A 496 -30.02 8.27 -17.75
C TYR A 496 -29.36 6.92 -18.06
N ILE A 497 -29.86 5.82 -17.48
CA ILE A 497 -29.36 4.48 -17.79
C ILE A 497 -29.53 4.20 -19.29
N ASN A 498 -30.72 4.43 -19.85
CA ASN A 498 -31.04 4.20 -21.26
C ASN A 498 -30.20 5.03 -22.23
N GLU A 499 -29.93 6.29 -21.91
CA GLU A 499 -29.13 7.21 -22.73
C GLU A 499 -27.63 6.86 -22.73
N ASN A 500 -27.14 6.25 -21.65
CA ASN A 500 -25.73 5.95 -21.47
C ASN A 500 -25.38 4.45 -21.64
N LYS A 501 -26.34 3.61 -22.06
CA LYS A 501 -26.13 2.16 -22.21
C LYS A 501 -24.92 1.85 -23.08
N LEU A 502 -24.03 1.01 -22.58
CA LEU A 502 -22.85 0.57 -23.30
C LEU A 502 -23.17 -0.73 -24.06
N ASN A 503 -23.08 -0.68 -25.40
CA ASN A 503 -23.28 -1.85 -26.26
C ASN A 503 -22.00 -2.69 -26.34
N PHE A 504 -21.72 -3.50 -25.30
CA PHE A 504 -20.67 -4.51 -25.39
C PHE A 504 -21.20 -5.74 -26.13
N SER A 505 -20.67 -5.98 -27.34
CA SER A 505 -21.05 -7.10 -28.22
C SER A 505 -20.71 -8.50 -27.69
N HIS A 506 -20.12 -8.60 -26.49
CA HIS A 506 -19.61 -9.83 -25.89
C HIS A 506 -20.24 -10.17 -24.52
N ASN A 507 -21.22 -9.39 -24.03
CA ASN A 507 -21.83 -9.69 -22.74
C ASN A 507 -22.68 -10.96 -22.83
N ARG A 508 -22.19 -12.04 -22.23
CA ARG A 508 -22.92 -13.30 -22.08
C ARG A 508 -24.23 -13.00 -21.33
N ASN A 509 -25.36 -13.18 -21.99
CA ASN A 509 -26.70 -13.14 -21.40
C ASN A 509 -27.00 -14.41 -20.57
N ASP A 510 -25.99 -15.08 -20.03
CA ASP A 510 -26.12 -16.34 -19.30
C ASP A 510 -26.40 -16.16 -17.80
N LYS A 511 -26.23 -14.94 -17.26
CA LYS A 511 -26.38 -14.63 -15.83
C LYS A 511 -27.22 -13.36 -15.58
N LEU A 512 -28.15 -13.45 -14.64
CA LEU A 512 -28.88 -12.33 -14.04
C LEU A 512 -28.05 -11.69 -12.92
N ASN A 513 -27.86 -10.38 -12.96
CA ASN A 513 -27.22 -9.60 -11.91
C ASN A 513 -28.31 -8.94 -11.05
N VAL A 514 -28.48 -9.44 -9.83
CA VAL A 514 -29.39 -8.86 -8.84
C VAL A 514 -28.58 -7.93 -7.95
N ILE A 515 -28.83 -6.64 -8.07
CA ILE A 515 -28.20 -5.59 -7.27
C ILE A 515 -29.18 -5.19 -6.17
N MET A 516 -28.79 -5.39 -4.91
CA MET A 516 -29.59 -5.07 -3.74
C MET A 516 -29.00 -3.86 -3.05
N ARG A 517 -29.73 -2.76 -3.02
CA ARG A 517 -29.37 -1.57 -2.26
C ARG A 517 -30.00 -1.64 -0.88
N LEU A 518 -29.20 -1.53 0.17
CA LEU A 518 -29.71 -1.57 1.56
C LEU A 518 -29.97 -0.17 2.14
N THR A 519 -29.40 0.87 1.52
CA THR A 519 -29.44 2.25 2.02
C THR A 519 -29.79 3.25 0.92
N SER A 520 -30.26 4.42 1.34
CA SER A 520 -30.64 5.54 0.45
C SER A 520 -29.47 6.37 -0.07
N ASP A 521 -28.22 5.98 0.23
CA ASP A 521 -27.04 6.78 -0.06
C ASP A 521 -26.80 6.97 -1.56
N LYS A 522 -26.27 8.16 -1.88
CA LYS A 522 -26.03 8.61 -3.25
C LYS A 522 -24.94 7.79 -3.96
N GLU A 523 -23.99 7.26 -3.21
CA GLU A 523 -22.88 6.49 -3.74
C GLU A 523 -23.37 5.15 -4.31
N ASN A 524 -24.13 4.37 -3.52
CA ASN A 524 -24.74 3.12 -3.94
C ASN A 524 -25.82 3.31 -5.00
N LEU A 525 -26.56 4.43 -4.97
CA LEU A 525 -27.43 4.83 -6.08
C LEU A 525 -26.63 4.92 -7.40
N THR A 526 -25.49 5.61 -7.36
CA THR A 526 -24.62 5.81 -8.52
C THR A 526 -24.04 4.48 -8.98
N LYS A 527 -23.49 3.66 -8.07
CA LYS A 527 -22.98 2.32 -8.40
C LYS A 527 -24.04 1.44 -9.06
N ALA A 528 -25.25 1.40 -8.50
CA ALA A 528 -26.36 0.63 -9.06
C ALA A 528 -26.74 1.11 -10.48
N GLN A 529 -26.75 2.44 -10.72
CA GLN A 529 -26.95 2.99 -12.07
C GLN A 529 -25.86 2.55 -13.04
N LEU A 530 -24.60 2.58 -12.62
CA LEU A 530 -23.47 2.16 -13.46
C LEU A 530 -23.54 0.67 -13.82
N TYR A 531 -23.92 -0.19 -12.87
CA TYR A 531 -24.19 -1.61 -13.15
C TYR A 531 -25.26 -1.77 -14.25
N ALA A 532 -26.36 -1.02 -14.16
CA ALA A 532 -27.42 -1.05 -15.16
C ALA A 532 -26.97 -0.49 -16.51
N ILE A 533 -26.09 0.51 -16.54
CA ILE A 533 -25.54 1.07 -17.78
C ILE A 533 -24.67 0.03 -18.52
N PHE A 534 -23.88 -0.74 -17.77
CA PHE A 534 -22.99 -1.74 -18.35
C PHE A 534 -23.71 -3.03 -18.76
N LYS A 535 -24.70 -3.46 -17.96
CA LYS A 535 -25.47 -4.71 -18.15
C LYS A 535 -26.99 -4.46 -18.15
N PRO A 536 -27.52 -3.64 -19.06
CA PRO A 536 -28.90 -3.15 -18.96
C PRO A 536 -29.97 -4.22 -19.10
N GLU A 537 -29.70 -5.28 -19.87
CA GLU A 537 -30.67 -6.31 -20.25
C GLU A 537 -30.75 -7.48 -19.25
N ASN A 538 -29.76 -7.62 -18.38
CA ASN A 538 -29.65 -8.71 -17.40
C ASN A 538 -29.34 -8.19 -15.99
N THR A 539 -29.82 -7.00 -15.65
CA THR A 539 -29.68 -6.40 -14.32
C THR A 539 -31.05 -6.12 -13.71
N LEU A 540 -31.24 -6.57 -12.47
CA LEU A 540 -32.39 -6.26 -11.61
C LEU A 540 -31.88 -5.47 -10.40
N ILE A 541 -32.46 -4.30 -10.13
CA ILE A 541 -32.10 -3.45 -8.98
C ILE A 541 -33.25 -3.41 -7.99
N ILE A 542 -32.97 -3.73 -6.72
CA ILE A 542 -33.96 -3.84 -5.66
C ILE A 542 -33.53 -3.00 -4.45
N GLN A 543 -34.41 -2.11 -3.97
CA GLN A 543 -34.31 -1.49 -2.64
C GLN A 543 -34.71 -2.50 -1.59
N CYS A 544 -33.91 -2.64 -0.55
CA CYS A 544 -34.15 -3.61 0.51
C CYS A 544 -33.99 -2.93 1.87
N ASP A 545 -35.11 -2.55 2.49
CA ASP A 545 -35.11 -2.11 3.89
C ASP A 545 -35.17 -3.36 4.78
N VAL A 546 -33.99 -3.80 5.19
CA VAL A 546 -33.80 -4.99 6.04
C VAL A 546 -34.50 -4.82 7.39
N LYS A 547 -34.50 -3.60 7.96
CA LYS A 547 -35.05 -3.33 9.30
C LYS A 547 -36.58 -3.44 9.30
N ASN A 548 -37.24 -2.94 8.26
CA ASN A 548 -38.69 -2.95 8.14
C ASN A 548 -39.23 -4.09 7.26
N ASN A 549 -38.36 -4.96 6.74
CA ASN A 549 -38.68 -6.03 5.80
C ASN A 549 -39.47 -5.54 4.57
N GLN A 550 -39.09 -4.37 4.04
CA GLN A 550 -39.70 -3.77 2.85
C GLN A 550 -38.77 -3.94 1.65
N SER A 551 -39.36 -4.04 0.46
CA SER A 551 -38.60 -4.11 -0.79
C SER A 551 -39.34 -3.51 -1.96
N PHE A 552 -38.59 -2.88 -2.87
CA PHE A 552 -39.10 -2.19 -4.05
C PHE A 552 -38.19 -2.43 -5.26
N ILE A 553 -38.75 -2.75 -6.42
CA ILE A 553 -37.99 -2.94 -7.66
C ILE A 553 -37.77 -1.58 -8.32
N GLU A 554 -36.51 -1.14 -8.40
CA GLU A 554 -36.16 0.11 -9.06
C GLU A 554 -36.05 -0.04 -10.58
N TYR A 555 -35.38 -1.11 -11.03
CA TYR A 555 -34.99 -1.31 -12.42
C TYR A 555 -34.96 -2.79 -12.79
N GLY A 556 -35.27 -3.10 -14.05
CA GLY A 556 -35.29 -4.44 -14.60
C GLY A 556 -36.72 -4.97 -14.78
N ASP A 557 -36.93 -5.71 -15.86
CA ASP A 557 -38.21 -6.37 -16.15
C ASP A 557 -38.29 -7.73 -15.44
N LEU A 558 -38.87 -7.75 -14.24
CA LEU A 558 -38.88 -8.93 -13.37
C LEU A 558 -39.40 -10.22 -14.07
N PRO A 559 -40.54 -10.21 -14.81
CA PRO A 559 -41.01 -11.38 -15.52
C PRO A 559 -39.99 -11.97 -16.50
N SER A 560 -39.33 -11.14 -17.31
CA SER A 560 -38.32 -11.62 -18.27
C SER A 560 -37.02 -12.06 -17.59
N LEU A 561 -36.57 -11.32 -16.58
CA LEU A 561 -35.28 -11.54 -15.93
C LEU A 561 -35.26 -12.80 -15.06
N THR A 562 -36.37 -13.15 -14.41
CA THR A 562 -36.46 -14.33 -13.54
C THR A 562 -36.42 -15.68 -14.29
N LEU A 563 -36.49 -15.65 -15.63
CA LEU A 563 -36.31 -16.83 -16.49
C LEU A 563 -34.84 -17.25 -16.62
N ILE A 564 -33.89 -16.35 -16.35
CA ILE A 564 -32.45 -16.63 -16.43
C ILE A 564 -32.07 -17.60 -15.31
N SER A 565 -31.41 -18.72 -15.64
CA SER A 565 -31.15 -19.78 -14.67
C SER A 565 -30.03 -19.47 -13.67
N ASN A 566 -29.04 -18.65 -14.06
CA ASN A 566 -27.87 -18.34 -13.24
C ASN A 566 -27.99 -16.93 -12.64
N HIS A 567 -27.89 -16.81 -11.32
CA HIS A 567 -28.06 -15.54 -10.61
C HIS A 567 -26.73 -15.13 -9.93
N SER A 568 -26.41 -13.83 -9.97
CA SER A 568 -25.40 -13.16 -9.14
C SER A 568 -26.12 -12.24 -8.20
N TRP A 569 -25.84 -12.27 -6.90
CA TRP A 569 -26.37 -11.26 -5.99
C TRP A 569 -25.23 -10.37 -5.52
N THR A 570 -25.40 -9.06 -5.64
CA THR A 570 -24.47 -8.05 -5.15
C THR A 570 -25.23 -7.16 -4.18
N ILE A 571 -24.75 -7.08 -2.95
CA ILE A 571 -25.30 -6.24 -1.90
C ILE A 571 -24.44 -4.98 -1.84
N LEU A 572 -25.09 -3.85 -2.14
CA LEU A 572 -24.56 -2.51 -1.99
C LEU A 572 -25.11 -1.95 -0.68
N ASP A 573 -24.23 -1.85 0.29
CA ASP A 573 -24.51 -1.25 1.59
C ASP A 573 -23.34 -0.33 1.93
N GLY A 574 -23.65 0.86 2.38
CA GLY A 574 -22.66 1.83 2.81
C GLY A 574 -22.10 1.49 4.20
N ASN A 575 -22.15 2.45 5.11
CA ASN A 575 -21.59 2.32 6.46
C ASN A 575 -22.42 1.43 7.42
N GLU A 576 -23.57 0.89 7.01
CA GLU A 576 -24.51 0.23 7.91
C GLU A 576 -24.44 -1.31 7.93
N LEU A 577 -23.73 -1.94 6.98
CA LEU A 577 -23.66 -3.41 6.88
C LEU A 577 -23.06 -4.05 8.16
N SER A 578 -22.11 -3.37 8.80
CA SER A 578 -21.51 -3.80 10.08
C SER A 578 -22.45 -3.67 11.28
N LEU A 579 -23.52 -2.86 11.17
CA LEU A 579 -24.55 -2.68 12.19
C LEU A 579 -25.71 -3.66 12.02
N LEU A 580 -25.82 -4.31 10.86
CA LEU A 580 -26.86 -5.30 10.58
C LEU A 580 -26.50 -6.66 11.19
N ASP A 581 -27.46 -7.24 11.89
CA ASP A 581 -27.34 -8.62 12.37
C ASP A 581 -27.41 -9.60 11.18
N PRO A 582 -26.42 -10.52 11.02
CA PRO A 582 -26.40 -11.49 9.92
C PRO A 582 -27.64 -12.39 9.82
N ASP A 583 -28.28 -12.72 10.95
CA ASP A 583 -29.50 -13.54 10.91
C ASP A 583 -30.65 -12.74 10.30
N THR A 584 -30.81 -11.47 10.71
CA THR A 584 -31.79 -10.54 10.13
C THR A 584 -31.57 -10.34 8.63
N LEU A 585 -30.32 -10.09 8.19
CA LEU A 585 -30.01 -9.94 6.76
C LEU A 585 -30.31 -11.23 5.98
N SER A 586 -29.89 -12.39 6.49
CA SER A 586 -30.17 -13.68 5.84
C SER A 586 -31.68 -13.97 5.74
N GLN A 587 -32.47 -13.54 6.72
CA GLN A 587 -33.93 -13.66 6.70
C GLN A 587 -34.56 -12.76 5.64
N SER A 588 -34.11 -11.51 5.52
CA SER A 588 -34.57 -10.60 4.46
C SER A 588 -34.20 -11.10 3.06
N LEU A 589 -32.99 -11.64 2.89
CA LEU A 589 -32.56 -12.26 1.63
C LEU A 589 -33.42 -13.47 1.24
N LEU A 590 -33.82 -14.30 2.21
CA LEU A 590 -34.76 -15.40 1.99
C LEU A 590 -36.15 -14.89 1.60
N ALA A 591 -36.66 -13.84 2.28
CA ALA A 591 -37.95 -13.23 1.97
C ALA A 591 -37.97 -12.63 0.55
N LEU A 592 -36.90 -11.92 0.16
CA LEU A 592 -36.72 -11.37 -1.19
C LEU A 592 -36.75 -12.46 -2.27
N ARG A 593 -36.04 -13.57 -2.02
CA ARG A 593 -36.03 -14.72 -2.92
C ARG A 593 -37.43 -15.26 -3.17
N GLN A 594 -38.22 -15.38 -2.09
CA GLN A 594 -39.59 -15.89 -2.14
C GLN A 594 -40.55 -14.89 -2.83
N LYS A 595 -40.40 -13.59 -2.56
CA LYS A 595 -41.22 -12.52 -3.12
C LYS A 595 -40.99 -12.34 -4.63
N TYR A 596 -39.75 -12.43 -5.11
CA TYR A 596 -39.35 -12.12 -6.49
C TYR A 596 -38.88 -13.36 -7.30
N PRO A 597 -39.45 -14.55 -7.04
CA PRO A 597 -38.97 -15.88 -7.47
C PRO A 597 -37.48 -16.06 -7.83
N LEU A 598 -36.54 -15.47 -7.08
CA LEU A 598 -35.12 -15.48 -7.43
C LEU A 598 -34.50 -16.87 -7.21
N LYS A 599 -33.52 -17.25 -8.04
CA LYS A 599 -32.71 -18.47 -7.84
C LYS A 599 -31.59 -18.21 -6.82
N VAL A 600 -31.15 -19.28 -6.15
CA VAL A 600 -30.02 -19.24 -5.21
C VAL A 600 -28.74 -19.01 -5.99
N PRO A 601 -27.97 -17.94 -5.69
CA PRO A 601 -26.72 -17.67 -6.41
C PRO A 601 -25.60 -18.57 -5.88
N MET A 602 -24.58 -18.84 -6.71
CA MET A 602 -23.36 -19.52 -6.23
C MET A 602 -22.55 -18.64 -5.26
N GLU A 603 -22.61 -17.32 -5.46
CA GLU A 603 -21.88 -16.32 -4.69
C GLU A 603 -22.75 -15.09 -4.45
N ILE A 604 -22.74 -14.60 -3.21
CA ILE A 604 -23.27 -13.30 -2.80
C ILE A 604 -22.08 -12.38 -2.54
N LYS A 605 -22.02 -11.26 -3.27
CA LYS A 605 -20.94 -10.29 -3.17
C LYS A 605 -21.34 -9.16 -2.23
N LEU A 606 -20.50 -8.89 -1.24
CA LEU A 606 -20.58 -7.74 -0.34
C LEU A 606 -19.52 -6.72 -0.79
N PHE A 607 -19.94 -5.51 -1.10
CA PHE A 607 -19.00 -4.44 -1.44
C PHE A 607 -18.67 -3.60 -0.20
N ASN A 608 -17.38 -3.43 0.13
CA ASN A 608 -16.92 -2.66 1.29
C ASN A 608 -16.10 -1.45 0.82
N ASP A 609 -16.77 -0.34 0.54
CA ASP A 609 -16.15 0.88 0.02
C ASP A 609 -15.22 1.59 1.00
N ASN A 610 -15.52 1.50 2.31
CA ASN A 610 -14.90 2.37 3.31
C ASN A 610 -13.90 1.65 4.23
N GLY A 611 -13.56 0.39 3.95
CA GLY A 611 -12.74 -0.45 4.84
C GLY A 611 -13.38 -0.78 6.20
N LYS A 612 -14.54 -0.19 6.53
CA LYS A 612 -15.19 -0.28 7.86
C LYS A 612 -15.83 -1.63 8.18
N ILE A 613 -16.09 -2.49 7.18
CA ILE A 613 -16.56 -3.86 7.44
C ILE A 613 -15.44 -4.72 8.08
N GLU A 614 -14.16 -4.34 7.96
CA GLU A 614 -13.00 -5.12 8.42
C GLU A 614 -12.35 -4.64 9.73
N ASN A 615 -13.15 -4.30 10.75
CA ASN A 615 -12.58 -4.15 12.11
C ASN A 615 -12.23 -5.50 12.77
N THR A 616 -12.56 -6.63 12.13
CA THR A 616 -12.31 -7.98 12.64
C THR A 616 -11.54 -8.79 11.61
N ALA A 617 -10.57 -9.57 12.05
CA ALA A 617 -9.79 -10.43 11.15
C ALA A 617 -10.69 -11.44 10.43
N ILE A 618 -10.31 -11.84 9.21
CA ILE A 618 -11.10 -12.76 8.37
C ILE A 618 -11.38 -14.11 9.02
N TYR A 619 -10.51 -14.55 9.93
CA TYR A 619 -10.69 -15.79 10.69
C TYR A 619 -11.54 -15.60 11.95
N ASP A 620 -11.92 -14.39 12.34
CA ASP A 620 -12.75 -14.15 13.52
C ASP A 620 -14.14 -14.81 13.34
N PRO A 621 -14.61 -15.63 14.29
CA PRO A 621 -15.96 -16.19 14.24
C PRO A 621 -17.08 -15.14 14.17
N GLN A 622 -16.80 -13.89 14.58
CA GLN A 622 -17.73 -12.77 14.49
C GLN A 622 -17.67 -12.02 13.16
N HIS A 623 -16.76 -12.39 12.25
CA HIS A 623 -16.64 -11.76 10.96
C HIS A 623 -17.97 -11.81 10.20
N LEU A 624 -18.45 -10.65 9.72
CA LEU A 624 -19.78 -10.49 9.15
C LEU A 624 -20.06 -11.48 8.01
N ALA A 625 -19.14 -11.57 7.04
CA ALA A 625 -19.30 -12.45 5.88
C ALA A 625 -19.31 -13.94 6.28
N ALA A 626 -18.55 -14.32 7.31
CA ALA A 626 -18.52 -15.69 7.82
C ALA A 626 -19.85 -16.05 8.49
N ARG A 627 -20.34 -15.17 9.38
CA ARG A 627 -21.63 -15.35 10.06
C ARG A 627 -22.80 -15.33 9.06
N LEU A 628 -22.79 -14.42 8.09
CA LEU A 628 -23.82 -14.38 7.05
C LEU A 628 -23.80 -15.67 6.22
N CYS A 629 -22.63 -16.14 5.79
CA CYS A 629 -22.50 -17.40 5.06
C CYS A 629 -23.07 -18.59 5.84
N GLN A 630 -22.76 -18.68 7.14
CA GLN A 630 -23.33 -19.71 8.02
C GLN A 630 -24.86 -19.59 8.12
N LYS A 631 -25.39 -18.39 8.39
CA LYS A 631 -26.84 -18.17 8.53
C LYS A 631 -27.62 -18.44 7.25
N LEU A 632 -27.04 -18.12 6.09
CA LEU A 632 -27.61 -18.47 4.80
C LEU A 632 -27.68 -20.00 4.62
N ALA A 633 -26.60 -20.72 4.91
CA ALA A 633 -26.58 -22.18 4.83
C ALA A 633 -27.59 -22.84 5.76
N GLU A 634 -27.71 -22.37 7.02
CA GLU A 634 -28.72 -22.82 7.99
C GLU A 634 -30.16 -22.66 7.47
N LYS A 635 -30.41 -21.66 6.62
CA LYS A 635 -31.71 -21.38 6.00
C LYS A 635 -31.88 -22.00 4.61
N GLY A 636 -30.96 -22.86 4.17
CA GLY A 636 -31.01 -23.54 2.87
C GLY A 636 -30.59 -22.68 1.67
N LEU A 637 -29.88 -21.58 1.91
CA LEU A 637 -29.24 -20.74 0.89
C LEU A 637 -27.73 -21.06 0.89
N ASN A 638 -27.35 -22.16 0.24
CA ASN A 638 -25.96 -22.62 0.17
C ASN A 638 -25.13 -21.80 -0.83
N SER A 639 -24.96 -20.52 -0.54
CA SER A 639 -24.16 -19.58 -1.32
C SER A 639 -22.85 -19.27 -0.62
N SER A 640 -21.77 -19.15 -1.38
CA SER A 640 -20.56 -18.51 -0.87
C SER A 640 -20.81 -17.01 -0.66
N VAL A 641 -20.12 -16.40 0.30
CA VAL A 641 -20.18 -14.95 0.54
C VAL A 641 -18.80 -14.38 0.30
N SER A 642 -18.67 -13.43 -0.63
CA SER A 642 -17.39 -12.77 -0.87
C SER A 642 -17.43 -11.31 -0.45
N ILE A 643 -16.38 -10.84 0.20
CA ILE A 643 -16.14 -9.42 0.47
C ILE A 643 -14.98 -8.93 -0.39
N SER A 644 -15.14 -7.78 -1.02
CA SER A 644 -14.10 -7.15 -1.86
C SER A 644 -13.77 -5.77 -1.33
N GLN A 645 -12.48 -5.43 -1.32
CA GLN A 645 -11.97 -4.11 -0.94
C GLN A 645 -11.12 -3.49 -2.04
N PRO A 646 -11.24 -2.17 -2.27
CA PRO A 646 -10.28 -1.43 -3.09
C PRO A 646 -8.92 -1.35 -2.39
N LYS A 647 -7.81 -1.61 -3.12
CA LYS A 647 -6.44 -1.58 -2.56
C LYS A 647 -5.84 -0.17 -2.38
N SER A 648 -6.50 0.92 -2.78
CA SER A 648 -5.88 2.26 -2.76
C SER A 648 -6.86 3.41 -2.49
N GLU A 649 -6.41 4.41 -1.72
CA GLU A 649 -7.13 5.65 -1.36
C GLU A 649 -7.12 6.73 -2.47
N PHE A 650 -6.43 6.51 -3.61
CA PHE A 650 -6.31 7.48 -4.69
C PHE A 650 -6.77 6.89 -6.02
N MET A 651 -8.05 7.00 -6.37
CA MET A 651 -8.51 6.63 -7.71
C MET A 651 -9.57 7.58 -8.27
N SER A 652 -9.46 7.89 -9.56
CA SER A 652 -10.39 8.75 -10.31
C SER A 652 -11.72 8.03 -10.60
N PRO A 653 -12.84 8.75 -10.81
CA PRO A 653 -14.16 8.17 -11.11
C PRO A 653 -14.19 7.19 -12.30
N ASP A 654 -13.33 7.38 -13.31
CA ASP A 654 -13.25 6.50 -14.49
C ASP A 654 -12.61 5.13 -14.19
N TYR A 655 -11.82 5.04 -13.11
CA TYR A 655 -11.19 3.80 -12.64
C TYR A 655 -12.11 2.96 -11.75
N GLU A 656 -13.05 3.59 -11.05
CA GLU A 656 -14.07 2.90 -10.23
C GLU A 656 -14.86 1.90 -11.10
N LEU A 657 -15.23 2.28 -12.32
CA LEU A 657 -16.00 1.46 -13.27
C LEU A 657 -15.33 0.14 -13.66
N GLY A 658 -14.02 0.11 -13.88
CA GLY A 658 -13.28 -1.12 -14.23
C GLY A 658 -13.18 -2.10 -13.07
N ILE A 659 -13.19 -1.58 -11.84
CA ILE A 659 -13.06 -2.32 -10.58
C ILE A 659 -14.38 -3.03 -10.19
N PHE A 660 -15.54 -2.49 -10.57
CA PHE A 660 -16.85 -3.06 -10.23
C PHE A 660 -17.27 -4.30 -11.03
N LEU A 661 -16.68 -4.54 -12.22
CA LEU A 661 -17.29 -5.40 -13.25
C LEU A 661 -16.58 -6.75 -13.52
N ASP A 662 -15.87 -7.27 -12.53
CA ASP A 662 -15.24 -8.61 -12.48
C ASP A 662 -13.88 -8.78 -13.22
N ASP A 663 -13.28 -7.73 -13.80
CA ASP A 663 -12.08 -7.89 -14.67
C ASP A 663 -10.79 -7.11 -14.25
N TYR A 664 -10.73 -6.47 -13.08
CA TYR A 664 -9.49 -5.77 -12.65
C TYR A 664 -8.76 -6.42 -11.47
N HIS A 665 -7.48 -6.71 -11.68
CA HIS A 665 -6.57 -7.51 -10.86
C HIS A 665 -6.13 -6.91 -9.50
N GLU A 666 -6.77 -5.84 -9.00
CA GLU A 666 -6.27 -5.09 -7.84
C GLU A 666 -7.22 -5.02 -6.63
N GLN A 667 -8.17 -5.94 -6.49
CA GLN A 667 -8.96 -6.08 -5.25
C GLN A 667 -8.39 -7.15 -4.33
N GLN A 668 -8.36 -6.89 -3.01
CA GLN A 668 -8.31 -7.99 -2.05
C GLN A 668 -9.73 -8.56 -1.94
N LYS A 669 -9.92 -9.80 -2.39
CA LYS A 669 -11.18 -10.53 -2.32
C LYS A 669 -11.04 -11.71 -1.35
N ASN A 670 -11.92 -11.76 -0.35
CA ASN A 670 -12.04 -12.90 0.56
C ASN A 670 -13.39 -13.58 0.36
N THR A 671 -13.37 -14.87 0.02
CA THR A 671 -14.56 -15.70 -0.19
C THR A 671 -14.73 -16.68 0.96
N PHE A 672 -15.90 -16.65 1.57
CA PHE A 672 -16.31 -17.50 2.68
C PHE A 672 -17.26 -18.59 2.18
N GLN A 673 -17.02 -19.82 2.60
CA GLN A 673 -17.84 -20.98 2.27
C GLN A 673 -18.09 -21.79 3.55
N PHE A 674 -19.35 -22.13 3.80
CA PHE A 674 -19.74 -22.94 4.95
C PHE A 674 -20.31 -24.28 4.48
N ASP A 675 -19.68 -25.37 4.89
CA ASP A 675 -20.18 -26.72 4.65
C ASP A 675 -21.04 -27.17 5.83
N ILE A 676 -22.33 -27.33 5.59
CA ILE A 676 -23.32 -27.72 6.61
C ILE A 676 -23.13 -29.16 7.12
N THR A 677 -22.53 -30.04 6.31
CA THR A 677 -22.34 -31.46 6.63
C THR A 677 -21.15 -31.63 7.55
N THR A 678 -20.05 -30.94 7.26
CA THR A 678 -18.84 -30.96 8.10
C THR A 678 -18.85 -29.90 9.21
N GLN A 679 -19.78 -28.93 9.15
CA GLN A 679 -19.84 -27.72 9.98
C GLN A 679 -18.52 -26.93 9.97
N LYS A 680 -17.86 -26.87 8.80
CA LYS A 680 -16.59 -26.19 8.62
C LYS A 680 -16.77 -24.95 7.76
N LEU A 681 -16.21 -23.83 8.24
CA LEU A 681 -16.00 -22.62 7.47
C LEU A 681 -14.67 -22.72 6.73
N MET A 682 -14.66 -22.34 5.46
CA MET A 682 -13.49 -22.22 4.59
C MET A 682 -13.37 -20.77 4.11
N ILE A 683 -12.15 -20.25 4.09
CA ILE A 683 -11.81 -18.92 3.61
C ILE A 683 -10.87 -19.07 2.42
N ASN A 684 -11.27 -18.59 1.24
CA ASN A 684 -10.52 -18.75 -0.01
C ASN A 684 -10.18 -20.21 -0.32
N GLY A 685 -11.04 -21.15 0.09
CA GLY A 685 -10.83 -22.59 -0.06
C GLY A 685 -9.94 -23.23 1.01
N GLU A 686 -9.45 -22.48 2.00
CA GLU A 686 -8.54 -22.94 3.05
C GLU A 686 -9.13 -22.78 4.46
N PRO A 687 -8.67 -23.56 5.45
CA PRO A 687 -9.22 -23.47 6.80
C PRO A 687 -8.74 -22.17 7.50
N PRO A 688 -9.59 -21.52 8.32
CA PRO A 688 -9.27 -20.24 8.99
C PRO A 688 -7.96 -20.25 9.81
N ILE A 689 -7.57 -21.42 10.31
CA ILE A 689 -6.33 -21.59 11.07
C ILE A 689 -5.07 -21.18 10.29
N LYS A 690 -5.07 -21.32 8.95
CA LYS A 690 -3.90 -20.95 8.14
C LYS A 690 -3.69 -19.43 8.13
N ALA A 691 -4.75 -18.67 7.89
CA ALA A 691 -4.71 -17.20 7.95
C ALA A 691 -4.35 -16.71 9.37
N LEU A 692 -4.89 -17.35 10.40
CA LEU A 692 -4.55 -17.05 11.79
C LEU A 692 -3.06 -17.28 12.08
N LEU A 693 -2.48 -18.40 11.63
CA LEU A 693 -1.05 -18.67 11.81
C LEU A 693 -0.16 -17.65 11.08
N LEU A 694 -0.56 -17.22 9.88
CA LEU A 694 0.15 -16.18 9.13
C LEU A 694 0.15 -14.84 9.86
N ASP A 695 -0.99 -14.42 10.41
CA ASP A 695 -1.10 -13.15 11.13
C ASP A 695 -0.35 -13.18 12.48
N ILE A 696 -0.24 -14.36 13.13
CA ILE A 696 0.63 -14.54 14.31
C ILE A 696 2.10 -14.34 13.93
N VAL A 697 2.52 -15.01 12.86
CA VAL A 697 3.91 -15.01 12.39
C VAL A 697 4.34 -13.61 11.94
N THR A 698 3.44 -12.89 11.25
CA THR A 698 3.70 -11.53 10.77
C THR A 698 3.55 -10.47 11.87
N GLY A 699 3.30 -10.87 13.12
CA GLY A 699 3.21 -9.96 14.26
C GLY A 699 1.97 -9.07 14.27
N LYS A 700 1.02 -9.24 13.33
CA LYS A 700 -0.24 -8.49 13.29
C LYS A 700 -1.12 -8.77 14.50
N ILE A 701 -0.95 -9.92 15.12
CA ILE A 701 -1.68 -10.32 16.32
C ILE A 701 -0.79 -11.09 17.28
N THR A 702 -0.92 -10.82 18.58
CA THR A 702 -0.11 -11.49 19.59
C THR A 702 -0.70 -12.83 20.01
N LEU A 703 0.17 -13.74 20.48
CA LEU A 703 -0.27 -15.03 21.01
C LEU A 703 -1.25 -14.87 22.20
N ALA A 704 -1.03 -13.84 23.03
CA ALA A 704 -1.90 -13.54 24.17
C ALA A 704 -3.32 -13.14 23.73
N GLU A 705 -3.42 -12.27 22.72
CA GLU A 705 -4.71 -11.83 22.17
C GLU A 705 -5.50 -12.99 21.56
N ILE A 706 -4.84 -13.92 20.87
CA ILE A 706 -5.53 -15.04 20.21
C ILE A 706 -5.98 -16.10 21.19
N THR A 707 -5.14 -16.45 22.17
CA THR A 707 -5.51 -17.43 23.20
C THR A 707 -6.72 -16.97 24.00
N ALA A 708 -6.94 -15.66 24.12
CA ALA A 708 -8.14 -15.07 24.72
C ALA A 708 -9.34 -14.99 23.76
N LYS A 709 -9.13 -14.62 22.48
CA LYS A 709 -10.22 -14.31 21.54
C LYS A 709 -10.70 -15.48 20.68
N ASN A 710 -9.82 -16.42 20.30
CA ASN A 710 -10.09 -17.42 19.26
C ASN A 710 -9.74 -18.88 19.64
N PRO A 711 -10.10 -19.39 20.84
CA PRO A 711 -9.77 -20.76 21.22
C PRO A 711 -10.42 -21.80 20.29
N ALA A 712 -11.61 -21.53 19.75
CA ALA A 712 -12.35 -22.47 18.90
C ALA A 712 -11.61 -22.85 17.60
N ILE A 713 -10.81 -21.93 17.04
CA ILE A 713 -10.06 -22.15 15.80
C ILE A 713 -8.76 -22.91 16.06
N LEU A 714 -8.14 -22.68 17.23
CA LEU A 714 -6.89 -23.31 17.62
C LEU A 714 -7.08 -24.75 18.13
N LEU A 715 -8.13 -25.01 18.89
CA LEU A 715 -8.35 -26.29 19.59
C LEU A 715 -8.32 -27.53 18.67
N PRO A 716 -8.91 -27.53 17.46
CA PRO A 716 -8.85 -28.69 16.56
C PRO A 716 -7.42 -29.15 16.22
N SER A 717 -6.48 -28.21 16.14
CA SER A 717 -5.09 -28.45 15.74
C SER A 717 -4.12 -28.54 16.93
N PHE A 718 -4.42 -27.80 18.01
CA PHE A 718 -3.50 -27.55 19.12
C PHE A 718 -4.04 -28.02 20.48
N ALA A 719 -5.03 -28.92 20.54
CA ALA A 719 -5.45 -29.50 21.81
C ALA A 719 -4.43 -30.52 22.37
N ASP A 720 -4.23 -30.49 23.68
CA ASP A 720 -3.53 -31.50 24.47
C ASP A 720 -4.42 -32.74 24.70
N GLN A 721 -3.90 -33.72 25.45
CA GLN A 721 -4.61 -34.97 25.76
C GLN A 721 -5.86 -34.74 26.63
N GLN A 722 -5.96 -33.59 27.31
CA GLN A 722 -7.08 -33.20 28.15
C GLN A 722 -8.06 -32.26 27.40
N GLY A 723 -7.84 -32.01 26.10
CA GLY A 723 -8.68 -31.13 25.29
C GLY A 723 -8.45 -29.64 25.53
N LYS A 724 -7.39 -29.26 26.25
CA LYS A 724 -7.00 -27.86 26.47
C LYS A 724 -5.97 -27.42 25.43
N LEU A 725 -5.82 -26.12 25.23
CA LEU A 725 -4.88 -25.58 24.26
C LEU A 725 -3.42 -25.81 24.68
N ASP A 726 -2.68 -26.58 23.87
CA ASP A 726 -1.25 -26.81 23.97
C ASP A 726 -0.47 -25.62 23.39
N ILE A 727 -0.19 -24.64 24.25
CA ILE A 727 0.60 -23.45 23.92
C ILE A 727 2.02 -23.82 23.48
N LYS A 728 2.60 -24.91 23.99
CA LYS A 728 3.95 -25.33 23.61
C LYS A 728 3.95 -25.78 22.15
N LYS A 729 3.00 -26.61 21.75
CA LYS A 729 2.82 -27.08 20.36
C LYS A 729 2.54 -25.93 19.38
N LEU A 730 1.74 -24.95 19.79
CA LEU A 730 1.50 -23.74 19.01
C LEU A 730 2.78 -22.91 18.84
N LYS A 731 3.53 -22.65 19.91
CA LYS A 731 4.81 -21.94 19.83
C LYS A 731 5.83 -22.67 18.97
N GLN A 732 5.89 -24.00 19.05
CA GLN A 732 6.74 -24.81 18.17
C GLN A 732 6.37 -24.60 16.70
N THR A 733 5.08 -24.57 16.37
CA THR A 733 4.63 -24.34 14.99
C THR A 733 5.03 -22.98 14.44
N ILE A 734 5.01 -21.95 15.30
CA ILE A 734 5.33 -20.57 14.91
C ILE A 734 6.84 -20.36 14.79
N TYR A 735 7.62 -20.88 15.75
CA TYR A 735 9.03 -20.50 15.92
C TYR A 735 10.03 -21.55 15.46
N ASP A 736 9.65 -22.82 15.27
CA ASP A 736 10.57 -23.84 14.78
C ASP A 736 10.66 -23.82 13.24
N PRO A 737 11.85 -23.58 12.65
CA PRO A 737 12.01 -23.46 11.20
C PRO A 737 11.60 -24.70 10.41
N LEU A 738 11.97 -25.89 10.88
CA LEU A 738 11.70 -27.13 10.16
C LEU A 738 10.24 -27.55 10.30
N LEU A 739 9.63 -27.35 11.47
CA LEU A 739 8.22 -27.65 11.68
C LEU A 739 7.31 -26.69 10.90
N SER A 740 7.68 -25.41 10.82
CA SER A 740 7.01 -24.39 10.02
C SER A 740 6.90 -24.79 8.54
N ILE A 741 7.99 -25.31 7.96
CA ILE A 741 8.00 -25.87 6.59
C ILE A 741 7.00 -27.03 6.46
N LYS A 742 7.02 -27.98 7.40
CA LYS A 742 6.10 -29.14 7.39
C LYS A 742 4.63 -28.71 7.50
N VAL A 743 4.35 -27.69 8.31
CA VAL A 743 2.99 -27.12 8.45
C VAL A 743 2.54 -26.42 7.17
N ASN A 744 3.43 -25.66 6.51
CA ASN A 744 3.15 -25.08 5.19
C ASN A 744 2.84 -26.14 4.14
N GLN A 745 3.65 -27.20 4.08
CA GLN A 745 3.43 -28.33 3.16
C GLN A 745 2.10 -29.04 3.43
N TYR A 746 1.71 -29.21 4.69
CA TYR A 746 0.41 -29.78 5.05
C TYR A 746 -0.77 -28.98 4.48
N PHE A 747 -0.71 -27.65 4.52
CA PHE A 747 -1.74 -26.82 3.89
C PHE A 747 -1.65 -26.84 2.37
N ALA A 748 -0.44 -26.75 1.80
CA ALA A 748 -0.23 -26.73 0.35
C ALA A 748 -0.71 -28.01 -0.35
N HIS A 749 -0.52 -29.18 0.27
CA HIS A 749 -0.99 -30.47 -0.25
C HIS A 749 -2.49 -30.74 -0.03
N GLY A 750 -3.20 -29.87 0.68
CA GLY A 750 -4.61 -30.09 1.00
C GLY A 750 -4.86 -31.20 2.02
N ASP A 751 -3.86 -31.58 2.83
CA ASP A 751 -3.98 -32.70 3.80
C ASP A 751 -5.08 -32.46 4.85
N TYR A 752 -5.50 -31.20 5.06
CA TYR A 752 -6.61 -30.83 5.93
C TYR A 752 -8.00 -31.28 5.44
N LEU A 753 -8.12 -31.66 4.15
CA LEU A 753 -9.33 -32.22 3.56
C LEU A 753 -9.42 -33.75 3.72
N ALA A 754 -8.31 -34.40 4.10
CA ALA A 754 -8.27 -35.85 4.22
C ALA A 754 -9.15 -36.35 5.40
N HIS A 755 -9.71 -37.55 5.27
CA HIS A 755 -10.50 -38.18 6.33
C HIS A 755 -9.69 -38.39 7.62
N ASP A 756 -8.37 -38.58 7.48
CA ASP A 756 -7.39 -38.76 8.55
C ASP A 756 -6.59 -37.47 8.86
N ALA A 757 -7.08 -36.29 8.46
CA ALA A 757 -6.38 -35.00 8.61
C ALA A 757 -5.79 -34.77 10.01
N ARG A 758 -6.52 -35.14 11.07
CA ARG A 758 -6.05 -35.00 12.46
C ARG A 758 -4.84 -35.89 12.77
N LEU A 759 -4.79 -37.10 12.22
CA LEU A 759 -3.64 -38.00 12.37
C LEU A 759 -2.42 -37.44 11.63
N ARG A 760 -2.61 -36.97 10.40
CA ARG A 760 -1.56 -36.32 9.59
C ARG A 760 -0.98 -35.09 10.27
N TRP A 761 -1.84 -34.21 10.79
CA TRP A 761 -1.41 -33.03 11.55
C TRP A 761 -0.57 -33.39 12.78
N ASN A 762 -1.00 -34.39 13.56
CA ASN A 762 -0.25 -34.82 14.74
C ASN A 762 1.10 -35.47 14.37
N ALA A 763 1.20 -36.13 13.22
CA ALA A 763 2.44 -36.73 12.74
C ALA A 763 3.54 -35.69 12.47
N LEU A 764 3.19 -34.43 12.17
CA LEU A 764 4.15 -33.34 11.93
C LEU A 764 5.09 -33.09 13.13
N PHE A 765 4.61 -33.37 14.35
CA PHE A 765 5.31 -33.09 15.60
C PHE A 765 6.17 -34.27 16.10
N ILE A 766 6.14 -35.41 15.41
CA ILE A 766 6.90 -36.60 15.79
C ILE A 766 8.36 -36.44 15.32
N ALA A 767 9.31 -36.58 16.25
CA ALA A 767 10.73 -36.48 15.94
C ALA A 767 11.23 -37.66 15.09
N GLN A 768 11.83 -37.35 13.94
CA GLN A 768 12.47 -38.34 13.08
C GLN A 768 13.94 -38.52 13.50
N LYS A 769 14.26 -39.68 14.09
CA LYS A 769 15.62 -39.99 14.62
C LYS A 769 16.45 -40.93 13.74
N SER A 770 15.88 -41.42 12.64
CA SER A 770 16.50 -42.40 11.74
C SER A 770 16.84 -41.80 10.37
N LEU A 771 17.09 -40.50 10.30
CA LEU A 771 17.42 -39.82 9.05
C LEU A 771 18.85 -40.18 8.59
N PRO A 772 19.10 -40.31 7.28
CA PRO A 772 20.46 -40.40 6.75
C PRO A 772 21.32 -39.21 7.19
N LEU A 773 22.62 -39.42 7.43
CA LEU A 773 23.52 -38.34 7.89
C LEU A 773 23.55 -37.15 6.92
N SER A 774 23.33 -37.38 5.61
CA SER A 774 23.28 -36.33 4.59
C SER A 774 22.06 -35.42 4.78
N GLN A 775 20.90 -36.01 5.08
CA GLN A 775 19.68 -35.27 5.37
C GLN A 775 19.79 -34.55 6.73
N GLN A 776 20.36 -35.20 7.75
CA GLN A 776 20.63 -34.56 9.03
C GLN A 776 21.52 -33.32 8.86
N SER A 777 22.54 -33.40 7.99
CA SER A 777 23.46 -32.30 7.71
C SER A 777 22.78 -31.14 6.99
N ALA A 778 21.94 -31.42 5.99
CA ALA A 778 21.19 -30.40 5.26
C ALA A 778 20.19 -29.66 6.16
N GLU A 779 19.39 -30.40 6.93
CA GLU A 779 18.41 -29.84 7.86
C GLU A 779 19.07 -29.05 9.00
N LEU A 780 20.21 -29.53 9.52
CA LEU A 780 20.99 -28.80 10.51
C LEU A 780 21.58 -27.50 9.95
N SER A 781 22.08 -27.51 8.70
CA SER A 781 22.62 -26.30 8.05
C SER A 781 21.55 -25.21 7.91
N PHE A 782 20.34 -25.60 7.50
CA PHE A 782 19.20 -24.70 7.42
C PHE A 782 18.84 -24.16 8.80
N LEU A 783 18.67 -25.05 9.77
CA LEU A 783 18.27 -24.69 11.14
C LEU A 783 19.28 -23.74 11.82
N VAL A 784 20.58 -23.93 11.63
CA VAL A 784 21.62 -23.03 12.18
C VAL A 784 21.53 -21.64 11.56
N GLY A 785 21.25 -21.54 10.25
CA GLY A 785 21.09 -20.25 9.57
C GLY A 785 19.85 -19.48 10.04
N GLU A 786 18.71 -20.15 10.12
CA GLU A 786 17.46 -19.55 10.61
C GLU A 786 17.57 -19.12 12.08
N LEU A 787 18.25 -19.91 12.91
CA LEU A 787 18.48 -19.56 14.32
C LEU A 787 19.48 -18.42 14.51
N GLN A 788 20.41 -18.22 13.56
CA GLN A 788 21.30 -17.05 13.58
C GLN A 788 20.50 -15.76 13.34
N ALA A 789 19.57 -15.80 12.38
CA ALA A 789 18.68 -14.68 12.09
C ALA A 789 17.66 -14.44 13.22
N ASN A 790 17.20 -15.50 13.89
CA ASN A 790 16.26 -15.41 15.02
C ASN A 790 16.66 -16.31 16.21
N PRO A 791 17.58 -15.87 17.07
CA PRO A 791 18.05 -16.67 18.21
C PRO A 791 16.97 -16.98 19.26
N TYR A 792 15.88 -16.20 19.30
CA TYR A 792 14.78 -16.41 20.24
C TYR A 792 14.05 -17.74 20.00
N ALA A 793 14.03 -18.22 18.74
CA ALA A 793 13.40 -19.47 18.35
C ALA A 793 13.96 -20.72 19.08
N VAL A 794 15.20 -20.66 19.59
CA VAL A 794 15.84 -21.75 20.35
C VAL A 794 14.98 -22.21 21.55
N ARG A 795 14.18 -21.31 22.14
CA ARG A 795 13.29 -21.60 23.28
C ARG A 795 12.10 -22.49 22.91
N TYR A 796 11.73 -22.53 21.63
CA TYR A 796 10.48 -23.12 21.14
C TYR A 796 10.71 -24.16 20.04
N LEU A 797 11.90 -24.75 19.99
CA LEU A 797 12.18 -25.82 19.04
C LEU A 797 11.37 -27.10 19.34
N SER A 798 10.97 -27.78 18.27
CA SER A 798 10.42 -29.13 18.26
C SER A 798 11.45 -30.15 18.72
N ASP A 799 10.98 -31.33 19.11
CA ASP A 799 11.87 -32.43 19.53
C ASP A 799 12.78 -32.90 18.38
N HIS A 800 12.34 -32.72 17.14
CA HIS A 800 13.12 -33.02 15.94
C HIS A 800 14.29 -32.05 15.76
N SER A 801 14.03 -30.74 15.77
CA SER A 801 15.06 -29.70 15.62
C SER A 801 16.05 -29.73 16.79
N ARG A 802 15.57 -29.98 18.01
CA ARG A 802 16.44 -30.21 19.18
C ARG A 802 17.35 -31.42 19.01
N TYR A 803 16.81 -32.53 18.48
CA TYR A 803 17.59 -33.73 18.20
C TYR A 803 18.69 -33.46 17.17
N LEU A 804 18.39 -32.74 16.08
CA LEU A 804 19.36 -32.39 15.04
C LEU A 804 20.47 -31.47 15.55
N LEU A 805 20.13 -30.39 16.28
CA LEU A 805 21.13 -29.52 16.89
C LEU A 805 22.01 -30.29 17.88
N GLY A 806 21.40 -31.19 18.65
CA GLY A 806 22.09 -32.09 19.56
C GLY A 806 23.04 -33.07 18.86
N GLN A 807 22.98 -33.25 17.54
CA GLN A 807 23.97 -34.06 16.81
C GLN A 807 25.33 -33.37 16.68
N TYR A 808 25.40 -32.03 16.85
CA TYR A 808 26.62 -31.24 16.71
C TYR A 808 26.95 -30.44 17.98
N PHE A 809 25.96 -29.69 18.47
CA PHE A 809 26.02 -28.88 19.68
C PHE A 809 25.62 -29.72 20.90
N SER A 810 26.30 -30.83 21.13
CA SER A 810 25.98 -31.76 22.23
C SER A 810 26.79 -31.46 23.50
N LEU A 811 26.15 -31.59 24.65
CA LEU A 811 26.80 -31.85 25.94
C LEU A 811 27.45 -33.25 25.93
N ASN A 812 28.31 -33.53 26.91
CA ASN A 812 28.94 -34.85 27.06
C ASN A 812 27.92 -35.99 27.32
N ASN A 813 26.70 -35.68 27.75
CA ASN A 813 25.60 -36.62 27.94
C ASN A 813 24.74 -36.84 26.67
N GLY A 814 25.08 -36.18 25.55
CA GLY A 814 24.37 -36.30 24.27
C GLY A 814 23.15 -35.39 24.09
N GLU A 815 22.80 -34.56 25.09
CA GLU A 815 21.73 -33.56 24.97
C GLU A 815 22.22 -32.28 24.29
N LEU A 816 21.30 -31.48 23.76
CA LEU A 816 21.62 -30.18 23.16
C LEU A 816 22.20 -29.22 24.20
N ASP A 817 23.43 -28.78 23.98
CA ASP A 817 24.08 -27.68 24.69
C ASP A 817 23.59 -26.34 24.12
N THR A 818 22.55 -25.80 24.73
CA THR A 818 21.99 -24.50 24.32
C THR A 818 22.94 -23.35 24.57
N ILE A 819 23.87 -23.44 25.53
CA ILE A 819 24.84 -22.37 25.81
C ILE A 819 25.86 -22.33 24.67
N TYR A 820 26.41 -23.49 24.32
CA TYR A 820 27.34 -23.61 23.21
C TYR A 820 26.71 -23.21 21.87
N LEU A 821 25.45 -23.59 21.63
CA LEU A 821 24.71 -23.14 20.45
C LEU A 821 24.56 -21.62 20.43
N MET A 822 24.12 -20.98 21.53
CA MET A 822 23.93 -19.53 21.56
C MET A 822 25.25 -18.77 21.41
N GLN A 823 26.35 -19.29 21.96
CA GLN A 823 27.69 -18.74 21.71
C GLN A 823 28.07 -18.87 20.23
N ALA A 824 27.83 -20.03 19.62
CA ALA A 824 28.11 -20.26 18.21
C ALA A 824 27.32 -19.30 17.30
N LEU A 825 26.02 -19.08 17.57
CA LEU A 825 25.16 -18.20 16.80
C LEU A 825 25.56 -16.71 16.90
N ALA A 826 26.26 -16.31 17.99
CA ALA A 826 26.74 -14.95 18.18
C ALA A 826 27.98 -14.61 17.30
N HIS A 827 28.57 -15.59 16.63
CA HIS A 827 29.77 -15.46 15.81
C HIS A 827 29.47 -15.78 14.34
N PRO A 828 29.18 -14.78 13.49
CA PRO A 828 28.81 -15.01 12.10
C PRO A 828 29.83 -15.82 11.29
N GLU A 829 31.12 -15.55 11.50
CA GLU A 829 32.22 -16.28 10.89
C GLU A 829 32.22 -17.78 11.26
N TYR A 830 31.76 -18.11 12.47
CA TYR A 830 31.68 -19.49 12.95
C TYR A 830 30.45 -20.20 12.37
N VAL A 831 29.33 -19.50 12.25
CA VAL A 831 28.11 -20.01 11.59
C VAL A 831 28.38 -20.31 10.12
N GLU A 832 28.96 -19.36 9.38
CA GLU A 832 29.32 -19.53 7.97
C GLU A 832 30.27 -20.73 7.78
N PHE A 833 31.27 -20.86 8.66
CA PHE A 833 32.18 -22.00 8.67
C PHE A 833 31.43 -23.32 8.86
N ILE A 834 30.56 -23.42 9.88
CA ILE A 834 29.79 -24.65 10.15
C ILE A 834 28.84 -24.97 9.00
N GLN A 835 28.11 -23.98 8.47
CA GLN A 835 27.20 -24.19 7.35
C GLN A 835 27.94 -24.69 6.12
N THR A 836 29.12 -24.14 5.83
CA THR A 836 29.99 -24.63 4.76
C THR A 836 30.39 -26.09 4.98
N GLN A 837 30.79 -26.48 6.20
CA GLN A 837 31.08 -27.89 6.52
C GLN A 837 29.86 -28.80 6.32
N LEU A 838 28.68 -28.37 6.78
CA LEU A 838 27.44 -29.14 6.73
C LEU A 838 26.92 -29.31 5.30
N GLN A 839 26.94 -28.25 4.48
CA GLN A 839 26.50 -28.28 3.08
C GLN A 839 27.42 -29.15 2.22
N GLU A 840 28.74 -29.03 2.41
CA GLU A 840 29.69 -29.88 1.69
C GLU A 840 29.54 -31.35 2.10
N PHE A 841 29.28 -31.61 3.39
CA PHE A 841 29.05 -32.97 3.85
C PHE A 841 27.73 -33.56 3.35
N SER A 842 26.65 -32.76 3.25
CA SER A 842 25.37 -33.24 2.70
C SER A 842 25.48 -33.67 1.23
N GLY A 843 26.43 -33.09 0.48
CA GLY A 843 26.76 -33.46 -0.89
C GLY A 843 27.52 -34.76 -1.09
N LEU A 844 28.12 -35.32 -0.03
CA LEU A 844 28.87 -36.56 -0.11
C LEU A 844 27.89 -37.76 -0.22
N LYS A 845 28.02 -38.58 -1.27
CA LYS A 845 27.40 -39.92 -1.26
C LYS A 845 28.09 -40.73 -0.17
N ILE A 846 27.41 -40.91 0.96
CA ILE A 846 27.94 -41.53 2.16
C ILE A 846 28.45 -42.94 1.82
N SER A 847 29.77 -43.11 1.90
CA SER A 847 30.42 -44.42 1.81
C SER A 847 30.17 -45.21 3.10
N LYS A 848 30.36 -46.54 3.07
CA LYS A 848 30.36 -47.41 4.27
C LYS A 848 31.30 -46.93 5.39
N GLU A 849 32.22 -46.01 5.08
CA GLU A 849 33.18 -45.48 6.03
C GLU A 849 32.56 -44.54 7.08
N PHE A 850 31.32 -44.09 6.89
CA PHE A 850 30.58 -43.28 7.87
C PHE A 850 29.48 -44.07 8.59
N ASP A 851 29.34 -45.37 8.28
CA ASP A 851 28.35 -46.24 8.94
C ASP A 851 28.61 -46.29 10.44
N GLY A 852 27.56 -46.08 11.23
CA GLY A 852 27.62 -46.10 12.71
C GLY A 852 28.25 -44.87 13.36
N LEU A 853 28.67 -43.86 12.59
CA LEU A 853 29.16 -42.59 13.13
C LEU A 853 28.01 -41.61 13.44
N SER A 854 28.18 -40.79 14.48
CA SER A 854 27.34 -39.61 14.67
C SER A 854 27.68 -38.51 13.65
N LEU A 855 26.76 -37.56 13.42
CA LEU A 855 27.01 -36.45 12.50
C LEU A 855 28.29 -35.67 12.86
N LYS A 856 28.51 -35.37 14.14
CA LYS A 856 29.74 -34.71 14.61
C LYS A 856 30.99 -35.52 14.28
N GLN A 857 30.98 -36.84 14.48
CA GLN A 857 32.11 -37.71 14.13
C GLN A 857 32.34 -37.76 12.62
N ALA A 858 31.28 -37.81 11.83
CA ALA A 858 31.35 -37.82 10.38
C ALA A 858 31.89 -36.50 9.82
N LEU A 859 31.46 -35.35 10.35
CA LEU A 859 31.98 -34.03 10.00
C LEU A 859 33.45 -33.87 10.38
N MET A 860 33.84 -34.31 11.58
CA MET A 860 35.25 -34.34 11.99
C MET A 860 36.10 -35.19 11.05
N LYS A 861 35.59 -36.35 10.61
CA LYS A 861 36.28 -37.23 9.66
C LYS A 861 36.40 -36.60 8.27
N SER A 862 35.36 -35.91 7.82
CA SER A 862 35.35 -35.18 6.53
C SER A 862 36.32 -33.99 6.50
N SER A 863 36.29 -33.12 7.52
CA SER A 863 37.19 -31.95 7.60
C SER A 863 38.67 -32.32 7.66
N THR A 864 38.94 -33.37 8.42
CA THR A 864 40.23 -34.04 8.55
C THR A 864 40.80 -34.49 7.20
N TRP A 865 39.95 -35.04 6.33
CA TRP A 865 40.34 -35.45 4.99
C TRP A 865 40.57 -34.24 4.07
N ARG A 866 39.73 -33.21 4.15
CA ARG A 866 39.89 -31.96 3.37
C ARG A 866 41.25 -31.30 3.62
N GLN A 867 41.68 -31.23 4.88
CA GLN A 867 42.96 -30.65 5.22
C GLN A 867 44.13 -31.39 4.55
N ARG A 868 44.05 -32.73 4.42
CA ARG A 868 45.07 -33.53 3.72
C ARG A 868 45.20 -33.15 2.25
N VAL A 869 44.08 -32.89 1.57
CA VAL A 869 44.08 -32.48 0.15
C VAL A 869 44.74 -31.10 -0.02
N LEU A 870 44.40 -30.14 0.84
CA LEU A 870 45.01 -28.80 0.82
C LEU A 870 46.51 -28.83 1.10
N ASP A 871 46.94 -29.61 2.10
CA ASP A 871 48.35 -29.76 2.44
C ASP A 871 49.16 -30.36 1.29
N ASN A 872 48.57 -31.29 0.52
CA ASN A 872 49.21 -31.87 -0.66
C ASN A 872 49.49 -30.85 -1.77
N ILE A 873 48.54 -29.94 -2.02
CA ILE A 873 48.68 -28.85 -2.98
C ILE A 873 49.78 -27.89 -2.52
N VAL A 874 49.71 -27.43 -1.26
CA VAL A 874 50.70 -26.52 -0.67
C VAL A 874 52.10 -27.15 -0.70
N SER A 875 52.20 -28.46 -0.45
CA SER A 875 53.46 -29.19 -0.51
C SER A 875 54.09 -29.16 -1.90
N LEU A 876 53.31 -29.45 -2.95
CA LEU A 876 53.78 -29.42 -4.35
C LEU A 876 54.24 -28.01 -4.73
N THR A 877 53.43 -27.01 -4.42
CA THR A 877 53.68 -25.62 -4.76
C THR A 877 55.00 -25.10 -4.19
N LYS A 878 55.28 -25.31 -2.89
CA LYS A 878 56.55 -24.81 -2.35
C LYS A 878 57.75 -25.73 -2.69
N SER A 879 57.54 -26.96 -3.16
CA SER A 879 58.66 -27.83 -3.59
C SER A 879 59.26 -27.38 -4.91
N ALA A 880 58.46 -26.80 -5.82
CA ALA A 880 58.97 -26.25 -7.08
C ALA A 880 59.92 -25.06 -6.88
N GLN A 881 59.81 -24.34 -5.76
CA GLN A 881 60.72 -23.23 -5.42
C GLN A 881 62.17 -23.69 -5.19
N CYS A 882 62.42 -25.00 -5.10
CA CYS A 882 63.76 -25.59 -4.97
C CYS A 882 64.48 -25.87 -6.31
N SER A 883 63.83 -25.56 -7.45
CA SER A 883 64.38 -25.75 -8.80
C SER A 883 65.32 -24.62 -9.21
N GLN A 884 66.39 -24.94 -9.96
CA GLN A 884 67.22 -23.95 -10.69
C GLN A 884 66.77 -23.75 -12.15
N SER A 885 65.75 -24.50 -12.58
CA SER A 885 65.12 -24.48 -13.90
C SER A 885 63.76 -23.78 -13.87
N GLU A 886 63.24 -23.39 -15.04
CA GLU A 886 61.86 -22.89 -15.17
C GLU A 886 60.88 -23.99 -14.75
N ALA A 887 60.27 -23.81 -13.58
CA ALA A 887 59.26 -24.71 -13.02
C ALA A 887 57.89 -24.03 -13.06
N THR A 888 56.90 -24.68 -13.66
CA THR A 888 55.50 -24.24 -13.65
C THR A 888 54.64 -25.23 -12.87
N ILE A 889 53.63 -24.73 -12.18
CA ILE A 889 52.76 -25.51 -11.31
C ILE A 889 51.31 -25.17 -11.64
N SER A 890 50.51 -26.21 -11.85
CA SER A 890 49.05 -26.10 -11.99
C SER A 890 48.40 -26.88 -10.84
N ALA A 891 47.95 -26.17 -9.80
CA ALA A 891 47.34 -26.76 -8.61
C ALA A 891 45.87 -27.10 -8.88
N VAL A 892 45.57 -28.37 -9.16
CA VAL A 892 44.21 -28.90 -9.31
C VAL A 892 44.18 -30.31 -8.73
N SER A 893 43.33 -30.53 -7.71
CA SER A 893 43.23 -31.82 -7.03
C SER A 893 41.90 -32.50 -7.30
N HIS A 894 41.96 -33.76 -7.73
CA HIS A 894 40.80 -34.65 -7.84
C HIS A 894 40.64 -35.53 -6.60
N GLY A 895 41.34 -35.21 -5.51
CA GLY A 895 41.25 -35.94 -4.24
C GLY A 895 39.80 -36.10 -3.75
N TYR A 896 38.95 -35.10 -3.98
CA TYR A 896 37.53 -35.14 -3.61
C TYR A 896 36.74 -36.26 -4.32
N TYR A 897 36.90 -36.31 -5.64
CA TYR A 897 36.30 -37.32 -6.49
C TYR A 897 36.88 -38.73 -6.23
N LEU A 898 38.19 -38.84 -6.05
CA LEU A 898 38.88 -40.12 -5.80
C LEU A 898 38.45 -40.78 -4.49
N HIS A 899 38.02 -40.01 -3.49
CA HIS A 899 37.50 -40.53 -2.22
C HIS A 899 36.02 -40.91 -2.30
N LYS A 900 35.27 -40.33 -3.26
CA LYS A 900 33.85 -40.62 -3.51
C LYS A 900 33.62 -42.01 -4.11
N ILE A 901 34.59 -42.55 -4.86
CA ILE A 901 34.46 -43.82 -5.60
C ILE A 901 35.19 -44.95 -4.83
N ASN A 902 34.45 -45.63 -3.96
CA ASN A 902 34.94 -46.54 -2.92
C ASN A 902 35.56 -47.89 -3.40
N THR A 903 35.87 -48.04 -4.69
CA THR A 903 36.51 -49.24 -5.25
C THR A 903 37.31 -48.86 -6.49
N ASN A 904 38.64 -49.06 -6.45
CA ASN A 904 39.64 -48.82 -7.52
C ASN A 904 40.20 -47.38 -7.69
N SER A 905 40.54 -46.69 -6.59
CA SER A 905 41.25 -45.39 -6.64
C SER A 905 42.47 -45.39 -7.56
N LEU A 906 43.25 -46.48 -7.59
CA LEU A 906 44.43 -46.61 -8.46
C LEU A 906 44.08 -46.58 -9.96
N ARG A 907 43.03 -47.28 -10.40
CA ARG A 907 42.64 -47.29 -11.82
C ARG A 907 42.13 -45.94 -12.29
N ILE A 908 41.46 -45.20 -11.41
CA ILE A 908 40.97 -43.85 -11.71
C ILE A 908 42.13 -42.86 -11.73
N GLU A 909 43.09 -42.97 -10.80
CA GLU A 909 44.34 -42.19 -10.83
C GLU A 909 45.12 -42.44 -12.13
N GLN A 910 45.21 -43.70 -12.57
CA GLN A 910 45.82 -44.08 -13.85
C GLN A 910 45.03 -43.51 -15.04
N ALA A 911 43.70 -43.62 -15.07
CA ALA A 911 42.86 -43.06 -16.12
C ALA A 911 42.97 -41.53 -16.22
N LEU A 912 43.00 -40.82 -15.08
CA LEU A 912 43.29 -39.38 -15.03
C LEU A 912 44.69 -39.07 -15.56
N GLY A 913 45.67 -39.90 -15.20
CA GLY A 913 47.03 -39.81 -15.75
C GLY A 913 47.10 -40.07 -17.26
N ALA A 914 46.27 -40.98 -17.80
CA ALA A 914 46.19 -41.22 -19.23
C ALA A 914 45.58 -40.04 -19.98
N LEU A 915 44.48 -39.46 -19.44
CA LEU A 915 43.93 -38.20 -19.97
C LEU A 915 44.97 -37.09 -19.97
N TYR A 916 45.74 -36.96 -18.89
CA TYR A 916 46.83 -36.00 -18.80
C TYR A 916 47.88 -36.23 -19.89
N VAL A 917 48.30 -37.48 -20.14
CA VAL A 917 49.26 -37.82 -21.20
C VAL A 917 48.69 -37.48 -22.59
N ILE A 918 47.40 -37.76 -22.86
CA ILE A 918 46.72 -37.36 -24.09
C ILE A 918 46.75 -35.82 -24.23
N ALA A 919 46.49 -35.09 -23.14
CA ALA A 919 46.57 -33.63 -23.12
C ALA A 919 47.98 -33.14 -23.49
N CYS A 920 49.01 -33.78 -22.94
CA CYS A 920 50.41 -33.45 -23.22
C CYS A 920 50.79 -33.69 -24.68
N GLN A 921 50.30 -34.78 -25.29
CA GLN A 921 50.53 -35.11 -26.70
C GLN A 921 49.81 -34.15 -27.66
N GLN A 922 48.61 -33.69 -27.30
CA GLN A 922 47.80 -32.79 -28.12
C GLN A 922 48.05 -31.29 -27.86
N GLY A 923 48.94 -30.95 -26.91
CA GLY A 923 49.17 -29.56 -26.50
C GLY A 923 48.00 -28.93 -25.73
N LYS A 924 47.10 -29.73 -25.16
CA LYS A 924 45.86 -29.31 -24.45
C LYS A 924 45.99 -29.31 -22.93
N GLN A 925 47.19 -29.14 -22.40
CA GLN A 925 47.49 -29.23 -20.97
C GLN A 925 46.69 -28.21 -20.13
N ALA A 926 46.66 -26.95 -20.57
CA ALA A 926 45.86 -25.91 -19.91
C ALA A 926 44.34 -26.21 -19.95
N GLN A 927 43.85 -26.82 -21.04
CA GLN A 927 42.45 -27.21 -21.17
C GLN A 927 42.11 -28.37 -20.22
N PHE A 928 43.00 -29.36 -20.09
CA PHE A 928 42.85 -30.46 -19.13
C PHE A 928 42.70 -29.92 -17.70
N ILE A 929 43.59 -29.02 -17.27
CA ILE A 929 43.53 -28.38 -15.95
C ILE A 929 42.21 -27.62 -15.74
N LYS A 930 41.70 -26.90 -16.75
CA LYS A 930 40.41 -26.21 -16.68
C LYS A 930 39.22 -27.17 -16.60
N ILE A 931 39.21 -28.25 -17.39
CA ILE A 931 38.16 -29.27 -17.37
C ILE A 931 38.11 -29.94 -15.99
N LEU A 932 39.27 -30.26 -15.43
CA LEU A 932 39.40 -30.80 -14.08
C LEU A 932 38.85 -29.82 -13.02
N ALA A 933 39.22 -28.54 -13.08
CA ALA A 933 38.70 -27.53 -12.14
C ALA A 933 37.18 -27.35 -12.26
N TYR A 934 36.64 -27.35 -13.48
CA TYR A 934 35.20 -27.26 -13.73
C TYR A 934 34.43 -28.49 -13.24
N HIS A 935 34.97 -29.69 -13.48
CA HIS A 935 34.42 -30.92 -12.92
C HIS A 935 34.33 -30.87 -11.39
N GLN A 936 35.38 -30.39 -10.72
CA GLN A 936 35.34 -30.18 -9.28
C GLN A 936 34.23 -29.18 -8.87
N ALA A 937 34.15 -28.02 -9.53
CA ALA A 937 33.15 -27.00 -9.25
C ALA A 937 31.70 -27.53 -9.44
N LEU A 938 31.45 -28.36 -10.45
CA LEU A 938 30.15 -28.96 -10.66
C LEU A 938 29.79 -30.01 -9.61
N LEU A 939 30.76 -30.77 -9.11
CA LEU A 939 30.53 -31.66 -7.98
C LEU A 939 30.13 -30.86 -6.72
N GLU A 940 30.74 -29.70 -6.49
CA GLU A 940 30.39 -28.78 -5.38
C GLU A 940 29.04 -28.06 -5.60
N LEU A 941 28.68 -27.74 -6.84
CA LEU A 941 27.40 -27.12 -7.18
C LEU A 941 26.25 -28.12 -7.06
N SER A 942 26.47 -29.38 -7.48
CA SER A 942 25.48 -30.46 -7.39
C SER A 942 25.03 -30.78 -5.97
N SER A 943 25.79 -30.37 -4.95
CA SER A 943 25.40 -30.49 -3.55
C SER A 943 24.57 -29.32 -3.03
N LYS A 944 24.48 -28.22 -3.78
CA LYS A 944 23.83 -26.97 -3.38
C LYS A 944 22.57 -26.67 -4.19
N SER A 945 22.50 -27.12 -5.44
CA SER A 945 21.36 -26.90 -6.33
C SER A 945 21.27 -27.96 -7.43
N ASP A 946 20.13 -28.02 -8.12
CA ASP A 946 20.02 -28.81 -9.34
C ASP A 946 20.97 -28.26 -10.41
N LEU A 947 21.71 -29.17 -11.03
CA LEU A 947 22.59 -28.85 -12.15
C LEU A 947 21.79 -28.64 -13.44
N SER A 948 22.27 -27.74 -14.30
CA SER A 948 21.69 -27.59 -15.63
C SER A 948 21.81 -28.90 -16.44
N ILE A 949 20.97 -29.07 -17.46
CA ILE A 949 21.04 -30.24 -18.35
C ILE A 949 22.44 -30.36 -18.96
N GLN A 950 23.08 -29.22 -19.29
CA GLN A 950 24.43 -29.19 -19.86
C GLN A 950 25.50 -29.63 -18.85
N ASP A 951 25.41 -29.17 -17.59
CA ASP A 951 26.34 -29.58 -16.53
C ASP A 951 26.21 -31.07 -16.18
N GLN A 952 24.98 -31.60 -16.17
CA GLN A 952 24.73 -33.03 -15.97
C GLN A 952 25.27 -33.89 -17.11
N GLN A 953 25.12 -33.41 -18.35
CA GLN A 953 25.70 -34.05 -19.53
C GLN A 953 27.22 -34.08 -19.44
N PHE A 954 27.86 -32.96 -19.09
CA PHE A 954 29.30 -32.91 -18.89
C PHE A 954 29.80 -33.92 -17.84
N LEU A 955 29.16 -33.99 -16.66
CA LEU A 955 29.56 -34.96 -15.63
C LEU A 955 29.46 -36.41 -16.14
N THR A 956 28.41 -36.71 -16.90
CA THR A 956 28.20 -38.04 -17.51
C THR A 956 29.28 -38.36 -18.53
N GLU A 957 29.63 -37.41 -19.40
CA GLU A 957 30.68 -37.55 -20.41
C GLU A 957 32.07 -37.67 -19.79
N PHE A 958 32.34 -36.93 -18.71
CA PHE A 958 33.57 -37.00 -17.95
C PHE A 958 33.76 -38.39 -17.31
N ASP A 959 32.73 -38.92 -16.64
CA ASP A 959 32.75 -40.26 -16.05
C ASP A 959 32.89 -41.36 -17.14
N ALA A 960 32.25 -41.17 -18.30
CA ALA A 960 32.38 -42.07 -19.44
C ALA A 960 33.81 -42.08 -20.01
N ALA A 961 34.42 -40.91 -20.19
CA ALA A 961 35.80 -40.79 -20.65
C ALA A 961 36.80 -41.47 -19.70
N LEU A 962 36.63 -41.27 -18.39
CA LEU A 962 37.44 -41.96 -17.38
C LEU A 962 37.25 -43.47 -17.42
N SER A 963 36.00 -43.95 -17.49
CA SER A 963 35.69 -45.38 -17.54
C SER A 963 36.34 -46.07 -18.74
N GLN A 964 36.37 -45.42 -19.89
CA GLN A 964 36.99 -45.94 -21.12
C GLN A 964 38.53 -46.07 -21.03
N LEU A 965 39.16 -45.37 -20.09
CA LEU A 965 40.62 -45.35 -19.90
C LEU A 965 41.09 -46.21 -18.72
N GLN A 966 40.19 -46.92 -18.05
CA GLN A 966 40.57 -47.80 -16.93
C GLN A 966 41.27 -49.10 -17.38
N ASP A 967 41.22 -49.44 -18.68
CA ASP A 967 41.75 -50.69 -19.26
C ASP A 967 42.84 -50.42 -20.34
N ILE A 968 43.85 -49.63 -20.01
CA ILE A 968 44.98 -49.33 -20.92
C ILE A 968 46.06 -50.42 -20.83
N ASN A 969 46.71 -50.73 -21.96
CA ASN A 969 47.84 -51.67 -22.01
C ASN A 969 49.13 -51.03 -21.48
N TYR A 970 49.79 -51.71 -20.55
CA TYR A 970 51.09 -51.33 -19.99
C TYR A 970 52.21 -52.16 -20.61
N ALA A 971 53.34 -51.52 -20.98
CA ALA A 971 54.54 -52.19 -21.47
C ALA A 971 55.78 -51.72 -20.68
N PRO A 972 56.89 -52.47 -20.76
CA PRO A 972 57.34 -53.35 -19.68
C PRO A 972 57.41 -52.67 -18.29
N ARG A 973 56.91 -53.38 -17.27
CA ARG A 973 57.01 -53.01 -15.85
C ARG A 973 58.42 -53.24 -15.33
N ILE A 974 59.01 -52.25 -14.70
CA ILE A 974 60.25 -52.37 -13.92
C ILE A 974 59.87 -52.28 -12.44
N GLU A 975 60.01 -53.38 -11.71
CA GLU A 975 59.65 -53.43 -10.29
C GLU A 975 60.73 -52.83 -9.40
N ASN A 976 60.31 -52.16 -8.31
CA ASN A 976 61.19 -51.66 -7.26
C ASN A 976 62.41 -50.86 -7.79
N GLN A 977 62.16 -50.01 -8.79
CA GLN A 977 63.20 -49.29 -9.50
C GLN A 977 63.60 -48.03 -8.75
N SER A 978 64.91 -47.77 -8.68
CA SER A 978 65.47 -46.53 -8.17
C SER A 978 65.06 -45.37 -9.08
N LEU A 979 64.37 -44.36 -8.52
CA LEU A 979 63.94 -43.16 -9.24
C LEU A 979 65.14 -42.44 -9.86
N LYS A 980 66.21 -42.24 -9.08
CA LYS A 980 67.44 -41.58 -9.56
C LYS A 980 68.10 -42.34 -10.70
N SER A 981 68.22 -43.66 -10.59
CA SER A 981 68.87 -44.50 -11.61
C SER A 981 68.03 -44.58 -12.89
N TRP A 982 66.71 -44.66 -12.74
CA TRP A 982 65.80 -44.70 -13.88
C TRP A 982 65.77 -43.38 -14.63
N LEU A 983 65.68 -42.23 -13.96
CA LEU A 983 65.67 -40.92 -14.61
C LEU A 983 66.90 -40.67 -15.49
N MET A 984 68.05 -41.28 -15.17
CA MET A 984 69.29 -41.16 -15.95
C MET A 984 69.24 -41.95 -17.27
N GLN A 985 68.36 -42.95 -17.38
CA GLN A 985 68.25 -43.86 -18.51
C GLN A 985 66.89 -43.77 -19.24
N ALA A 986 65.92 -43.08 -18.65
CA ALA A 986 64.58 -42.92 -19.21
C ALA A 986 64.62 -42.20 -20.56
N SER A 987 63.92 -42.76 -21.54
CA SER A 987 63.70 -42.16 -22.86
C SER A 987 62.54 -41.16 -22.82
N ASP A 988 62.38 -40.41 -23.92
CA ASP A 988 61.20 -39.59 -24.14
C ASP A 988 59.96 -40.49 -24.20
N GLY A 989 58.94 -40.19 -23.40
CA GLY A 989 57.80 -41.08 -23.19
C GLY A 989 56.94 -40.69 -21.99
N ALA A 990 55.91 -41.48 -21.73
CA ALA A 990 55.02 -41.33 -20.59
C ALA A 990 55.11 -42.55 -19.68
N TYR A 991 55.13 -42.33 -18.38
CA TYR A 991 55.41 -43.36 -17.39
C TYR A 991 54.49 -43.21 -16.17
N TYR A 992 54.03 -44.32 -15.61
CA TYR A 992 53.47 -44.33 -14.27
C TYR A 992 54.52 -44.73 -13.25
N LEU A 993 54.65 -43.94 -12.18
CA LEU A 993 55.41 -44.30 -10.99
C LEU A 993 54.43 -44.73 -9.90
N GLN A 994 54.29 -46.03 -9.71
CA GLN A 994 53.32 -46.60 -8.78
C GLN A 994 53.97 -46.99 -7.45
N SER A 995 53.29 -46.65 -6.35
CA SER A 995 53.61 -47.10 -5.00
C SER A 995 52.31 -47.47 -4.28
N GLY A 996 52.19 -48.73 -3.85
CA GLY A 996 50.97 -49.24 -3.22
C GLY A 996 49.73 -49.03 -4.09
N LYS A 997 48.77 -48.23 -3.60
CA LYS A 997 47.51 -47.90 -4.30
C LYS A 997 47.51 -46.50 -4.93
N HIS A 998 48.68 -45.91 -5.14
CA HIS A 998 48.84 -44.58 -5.70
C HIS A 998 49.75 -44.59 -6.94
N ALA A 999 49.39 -43.82 -7.97
CA ALA A 999 50.20 -43.66 -9.17
C ALA A 999 50.45 -42.19 -9.52
N PHE A 1000 51.73 -41.83 -9.67
CA PHE A 1000 52.13 -40.58 -10.31
C PHE A 1000 52.28 -40.78 -11.81
N THR A 1001 51.99 -39.75 -12.60
CA THR A 1001 52.23 -39.77 -14.04
C THR A 1001 53.42 -38.87 -14.36
N VAL A 1002 54.40 -39.38 -15.09
CA VAL A 1002 55.58 -38.65 -15.53
C VAL A 1002 55.65 -38.63 -17.05
N VAL A 1003 55.73 -37.44 -17.65
CA VAL A 1003 55.93 -37.26 -19.09
C VAL A 1003 57.28 -36.60 -19.32
N ILE A 1004 58.12 -37.27 -20.11
CA ILE A 1004 59.43 -36.78 -20.53
C ILE A 1004 59.33 -36.48 -22.03
N LYS A 1005 59.55 -35.21 -22.40
CA LYS A 1005 59.48 -34.81 -23.81
C LYS A 1005 60.57 -33.80 -24.16
N ARG A 1006 61.05 -33.88 -25.40
CA ARG A 1006 61.93 -32.88 -26.01
C ARG A 1006 61.14 -32.02 -26.99
N GLN A 1007 61.12 -30.71 -26.75
CA GLN A 1007 60.58 -29.72 -27.69
C GLN A 1007 61.73 -28.83 -28.16
N ALA A 1008 62.14 -28.99 -29.42
CA ALA A 1008 63.34 -28.35 -29.99
C ALA A 1008 64.60 -28.62 -29.12
N ASP A 1009 65.14 -27.57 -28.48
CA ASP A 1009 66.32 -27.61 -27.60
C ASP A 1009 65.98 -27.57 -26.09
N ILE A 1010 64.70 -27.72 -25.72
CA ILE A 1010 64.25 -27.72 -24.33
C ILE A 1010 63.82 -29.14 -23.92
N PHE A 1011 64.39 -29.63 -22.82
CA PHE A 1011 64.01 -30.87 -22.16
C PHE A 1011 62.97 -30.58 -21.08
N GLN A 1012 61.82 -31.25 -21.15
CA GLN A 1012 60.72 -31.08 -20.21
C GLN A 1012 60.40 -32.36 -19.46
N TYR A 1013 60.34 -32.26 -18.12
CA TYR A 1013 59.94 -33.33 -17.21
C TYR A 1013 58.69 -32.89 -16.48
N GLN A 1014 57.59 -33.61 -16.68
CA GLN A 1014 56.27 -33.23 -16.19
C GLN A 1014 55.75 -34.29 -15.23
N LEU A 1015 55.45 -33.92 -14.00
CA LEU A 1015 54.83 -34.75 -12.98
C LEU A 1015 53.37 -34.35 -12.83
N TYR A 1016 52.46 -35.31 -12.87
CA TYR A 1016 51.07 -35.14 -12.50
C TYR A 1016 50.71 -36.08 -11.37
N ASP A 1017 50.20 -35.49 -10.27
CA ASP A 1017 49.60 -36.18 -9.15
C ASP A 1017 48.10 -35.87 -9.09
N PRO A 1018 47.21 -36.85 -9.28
CA PRO A 1018 45.76 -36.66 -9.17
C PRO A 1018 45.27 -36.06 -7.85
N LYS A 1019 46.05 -36.13 -6.77
CA LYS A 1019 45.73 -35.57 -5.45
C LYS A 1019 46.29 -34.18 -5.21
N ALA A 1020 47.08 -33.61 -6.12
CA ALA A 1020 47.69 -32.30 -5.94
C ALA A 1020 47.71 -31.41 -7.19
N GLY A 1021 48.08 -31.94 -8.35
CA GLY A 1021 48.16 -31.20 -9.60
C GLY A 1021 49.40 -31.52 -10.43
N GLU A 1022 49.72 -30.60 -11.34
CA GLU A 1022 50.82 -30.71 -12.31
C GLU A 1022 52.04 -29.88 -11.88
N LEU A 1023 53.22 -30.42 -12.15
CA LEU A 1023 54.52 -29.76 -12.06
C LEU A 1023 55.28 -30.01 -13.37
N VAL A 1024 55.71 -28.95 -14.05
CA VAL A 1024 56.54 -29.03 -15.26
C VAL A 1024 57.88 -28.36 -15.03
N ILE A 1025 58.97 -29.07 -15.28
CA ILE A 1025 60.34 -28.57 -15.21
C ILE A 1025 60.94 -28.54 -16.61
N SER A 1026 61.38 -27.37 -17.04
CA SER A 1026 61.96 -27.13 -18.37
C SER A 1026 63.40 -26.64 -18.27
N ASN A 1027 64.32 -27.26 -19.01
CA ASN A 1027 65.71 -26.77 -19.13
C ASN A 1027 66.30 -27.09 -20.51
N SER A 1028 67.18 -26.23 -21.02
CA SER A 1028 67.92 -26.49 -22.27
C SER A 1028 68.99 -27.59 -22.14
N LYS A 1029 69.36 -27.97 -20.92
CA LYS A 1029 70.31 -29.05 -20.62
C LYS A 1029 69.62 -30.23 -19.94
N GLN A 1030 69.58 -31.37 -20.62
CA GLN A 1030 68.93 -32.61 -20.13
C GLN A 1030 69.36 -32.99 -18.71
N LYS A 1031 70.68 -33.03 -18.44
CA LYS A 1031 71.23 -33.40 -17.12
C LYS A 1031 70.81 -32.44 -16.01
N GLN A 1032 70.54 -31.17 -16.33
CA GLN A 1032 70.08 -30.19 -15.36
C GLN A 1032 68.58 -30.35 -15.07
N ALA A 1033 67.77 -30.53 -16.13
CA ALA A 1033 66.34 -30.83 -15.98
C ALA A 1033 66.09 -32.11 -15.14
N GLN A 1034 66.87 -33.17 -15.38
CA GLN A 1034 66.79 -34.42 -14.60
C GLN A 1034 67.12 -34.21 -13.11
N LYS A 1035 68.18 -33.46 -12.82
CA LYS A 1035 68.60 -33.16 -11.43
C LYS A 1035 67.56 -32.31 -10.71
N ASP A 1036 67.05 -31.28 -11.38
CA ASP A 1036 66.04 -30.40 -10.80
C ASP A 1036 64.71 -31.14 -10.60
N PHE A 1037 64.30 -31.98 -11.56
CA PHE A 1037 63.13 -32.86 -11.40
C PHE A 1037 63.26 -33.80 -10.22
N PHE A 1038 64.38 -34.53 -10.12
CA PHE A 1038 64.64 -35.43 -8.99
C PHE A 1038 64.60 -34.65 -7.67
N ARG A 1039 65.25 -33.49 -7.58
CA ARG A 1039 65.31 -32.67 -6.36
C ARG A 1039 63.93 -32.15 -5.93
N VAL A 1040 63.15 -31.63 -6.88
CA VAL A 1040 61.80 -31.12 -6.59
C VAL A 1040 60.88 -32.27 -6.17
N PHE A 1041 60.94 -33.41 -6.87
CA PHE A 1041 60.11 -34.55 -6.54
C PHE A 1041 60.51 -35.18 -5.20
N GLN A 1042 61.80 -35.27 -4.90
CA GLN A 1042 62.31 -35.66 -3.58
C GLN A 1042 61.78 -34.74 -2.47
N THR A 1043 61.87 -33.43 -2.65
CA THR A 1043 61.38 -32.44 -1.68
C THR A 1043 59.87 -32.60 -1.45
N TYR A 1044 59.13 -32.88 -2.52
CA TYR A 1044 57.70 -33.13 -2.45
C TYR A 1044 57.32 -34.38 -1.65
N LEU A 1045 58.10 -35.46 -1.79
CA LEU A 1045 57.89 -36.73 -1.08
C LEU A 1045 58.35 -36.69 0.38
N ASP A 1046 59.41 -35.94 0.69
CA ASP A 1046 59.99 -35.84 2.04
C ASP A 1046 59.25 -34.86 2.95
N ARG A 1047 58.42 -33.98 2.39
CA ARG A 1047 57.75 -32.97 3.18
C ARG A 1047 56.76 -33.59 4.16
N GLU A 1048 56.83 -33.11 5.40
CA GLU A 1048 55.87 -33.43 6.45
C GLU A 1048 54.50 -32.83 6.12
N THR A 1049 53.47 -33.67 6.12
CA THR A 1049 52.07 -33.25 6.12
C THR A 1049 51.63 -33.06 7.57
N ARG A 1050 51.12 -31.90 7.94
CA ARG A 1050 50.76 -31.61 9.34
C ARG A 1050 49.43 -32.26 9.67
N TYR A 1051 49.48 -33.47 10.20
CA TYR A 1051 48.28 -34.20 10.57
C TYR A 1051 48.34 -34.70 12.02
N ARG A 1052 47.63 -33.99 12.92
CA ARG A 1052 47.70 -34.21 14.39
C ARG A 1052 49.15 -34.09 14.91
N LYS A 1053 49.37 -34.34 16.21
CA LYS A 1053 50.65 -34.12 16.91
C LYS A 1053 51.85 -34.95 16.37
N GLU A 1054 51.68 -35.70 15.29
CA GLU A 1054 52.70 -36.57 14.70
C GLU A 1054 52.93 -36.15 13.25
N ASN A 1055 54.13 -35.64 12.96
CA ASN A 1055 54.51 -35.27 11.61
C ASN A 1055 54.89 -36.55 10.83
N THR A 1056 54.01 -37.03 9.95
CA THR A 1056 54.36 -38.06 8.96
C THR A 1056 54.76 -37.42 7.64
N ALA A 1057 55.88 -37.88 7.06
CA ALA A 1057 56.30 -37.47 5.73
C ALA A 1057 55.41 -38.15 4.68
N ARG A 1058 55.11 -37.45 3.57
CA ARG A 1058 54.22 -37.95 2.50
C ARG A 1058 54.62 -39.34 1.97
N LYS A 1059 55.93 -39.60 1.88
CA LYS A 1059 56.46 -40.93 1.52
C LYS A 1059 55.94 -42.07 2.41
N VAL A 1060 55.72 -41.81 3.69
CA VAL A 1060 55.19 -42.79 4.66
C VAL A 1060 53.71 -43.05 4.38
N ASP A 1061 52.93 -41.98 4.18
CA ASP A 1061 51.50 -42.07 3.86
C ASP A 1061 51.24 -42.80 2.54
N LEU A 1062 52.14 -42.66 1.56
CA LEU A 1062 52.07 -43.31 0.24
C LEU A 1062 52.80 -44.66 0.17
N MET A 1063 53.32 -45.16 1.30
CA MET A 1063 54.07 -46.41 1.40
C MET A 1063 55.27 -46.49 0.43
N ILE A 1064 55.92 -45.36 0.16
CA ILE A 1064 57.09 -45.27 -0.73
C ILE A 1064 58.35 -45.66 0.04
N GLU A 1065 59.00 -46.73 -0.40
CA GLU A 1065 60.29 -47.15 0.18
C GLU A 1065 61.40 -46.15 -0.16
N ASN A 1066 62.20 -45.81 0.87
CA ASN A 1066 63.37 -44.95 0.73
C ASN A 1066 64.62 -45.72 1.17
N MET A 1067 65.60 -45.86 0.27
CA MET A 1067 66.88 -46.51 0.54
C MET A 1067 68.01 -45.54 0.22
N ASN A 1068 68.79 -45.13 1.22
CA ASN A 1068 69.95 -44.24 1.07
C ASN A 1068 69.64 -42.90 0.35
N GLY A 1069 68.46 -42.32 0.59
CA GLY A 1069 68.06 -41.03 0.00
C GLY A 1069 67.53 -41.11 -1.43
N ASP A 1070 67.20 -42.32 -1.90
CA ASP A 1070 66.57 -42.57 -3.20
C ASP A 1070 65.24 -43.35 -3.02
N TYR A 1071 64.28 -43.10 -3.90
CA TYR A 1071 62.90 -43.60 -3.80
C TYR A 1071 62.67 -44.74 -4.78
N ARG A 1072 61.85 -45.69 -4.36
CA ARG A 1072 61.53 -46.88 -5.15
C ARG A 1072 60.09 -46.86 -5.65
N PHE A 1073 59.92 -47.17 -6.93
CA PHE A 1073 58.62 -47.25 -7.59
C PHE A 1073 58.56 -48.46 -8.51
N ASP A 1074 57.35 -48.98 -8.72
CA ASP A 1074 57.05 -49.79 -9.89
C ASP A 1074 56.80 -48.86 -11.07
N ILE A 1075 57.62 -48.98 -12.12
CA ILE A 1075 57.57 -48.08 -13.27
C ILE A 1075 56.92 -48.80 -14.44
N TYR A 1076 55.88 -48.20 -15.00
CA TYR A 1076 55.16 -48.71 -16.17
C TYR A 1076 55.30 -47.71 -17.30
N GLU A 1077 55.77 -48.14 -18.47
CA GLU A 1077 55.73 -47.30 -19.66
C GLU A 1077 54.32 -47.31 -20.26
N LEU A 1078 53.76 -46.12 -20.44
CA LEU A 1078 52.40 -45.93 -20.93
C LEU A 1078 52.39 -45.83 -22.45
N THR A 1079 51.82 -46.83 -23.10
CA THR A 1079 51.57 -46.80 -24.54
C THR A 1079 50.08 -46.59 -24.80
N LEU A 1080 49.72 -45.38 -25.22
CA LEU A 1080 48.35 -45.04 -25.58
C LEU A 1080 48.04 -45.54 -27.00
N THR A 1081 47.01 -46.35 -27.16
CA THR A 1081 46.57 -46.81 -28.48
C THR A 1081 45.81 -45.70 -29.22
N HIS A 1082 45.81 -45.71 -30.56
CA HIS A 1082 45.03 -44.76 -31.37
C HIS A 1082 43.54 -44.74 -30.95
N GLN A 1083 43.00 -45.92 -30.62
CA GLN A 1083 41.64 -46.08 -30.15
C GLN A 1083 41.37 -45.39 -28.80
N ALA A 1084 42.34 -45.35 -27.88
CA ALA A 1084 42.21 -44.63 -26.61
C ALA A 1084 42.19 -43.11 -26.83
N VAL A 1085 42.95 -42.60 -27.80
CA VAL A 1085 42.97 -41.18 -28.16
C VAL A 1085 41.64 -40.75 -28.82
N GLU A 1086 41.14 -41.51 -29.80
CA GLU A 1086 39.86 -41.22 -30.48
C GLU A 1086 38.66 -41.23 -29.54
N LYS A 1087 38.63 -42.18 -28.60
CA LYS A 1087 37.55 -42.33 -27.61
C LYS A 1087 37.42 -41.14 -26.66
N THR A 1088 38.50 -40.37 -26.47
CA THR A 1088 38.50 -39.14 -25.65
C THR A 1088 38.24 -37.88 -26.46
N HIS A 1089 37.93 -37.97 -27.76
CA HIS A 1089 37.75 -36.78 -28.60
C HIS A 1089 36.63 -35.84 -28.11
N LEU A 1090 35.50 -36.40 -27.64
CA LEU A 1090 34.39 -35.62 -27.07
C LEU A 1090 34.80 -34.86 -25.81
N PHE A 1091 35.62 -35.47 -24.95
CA PHE A 1091 36.17 -34.83 -23.74
C PHE A 1091 36.94 -33.53 -24.07
N TRP A 1092 37.63 -33.48 -25.21
CA TRP A 1092 38.38 -32.29 -25.64
C TRP A 1092 37.56 -31.26 -26.42
N GLN A 1093 36.33 -31.59 -26.84
CA GLN A 1093 35.42 -30.63 -27.47
C GLN A 1093 34.73 -29.74 -26.43
N PHE A 1094 34.70 -30.18 -25.17
CA PHE A 1094 34.16 -29.40 -24.08
C PHE A 1094 35.03 -28.18 -23.78
N THR A 1095 34.40 -27.01 -23.78
CA THR A 1095 35.00 -25.75 -23.35
C THR A 1095 34.32 -25.35 -22.05
N PRO A 1096 35.01 -25.43 -20.90
CA PRO A 1096 34.48 -24.94 -19.64
C PRO A 1096 34.04 -23.46 -19.78
N PRO A 1097 32.87 -23.09 -19.24
CA PRO A 1097 32.37 -21.71 -19.31
C PRO A 1097 33.32 -20.69 -18.66
#